data_AF-A0AAW0EMW9-F1
#
_entry.id   AF-A0AAW0EMW9-F1
#
_cell.length_a   1.000
_cell.length_b   1.000
_cell.length_c   1.000
_cell.angle_alpha   90.00
_cell.angle_beta   90.00
_cell.angle_gamma   90.00
#
_symmetry.space_group_name_H-M   'P 1'
#
loop_
_entity.id
_entity.type
_entity.pdbx_description
1 polymer ?
#
loop_
_entity_poly.entity_id
_entity_poly.type
_entity_poly.pdbx_seq_one_letter_code
_entity_poly.pdbx_strand_id
1 'polypeptide(L)'
;MDRVYVKCCGALSVAAVNWNEAYQLALEMGDSTMLSAAARQAELHRVEREFEAVAAQGAAAIVSMDSSGPRPVPKELLCYRDKNIFYRVLPESRAGRSIVAALRGVLQSRSALLTVPLTSLFLYRGTPVLAQALAPLGAGPAKVCGDGAEVSEEVTAELAVVADALNTPLPDQIVCDVYRGLDGRMYVTNTNITTIALDDSMLVGGPLKRPEMLALCPCVTATCEDALNVLRNPVVVEALRHVLDAAADQQCRTLSDTLHFYGVNLCLLHGVLTAFTDYCAGAVDDARRFAEVVAVEMMARTIKQEFYAEVQAKRLGVDEVGITRCFALHLRSAMDAAHGDTFLRLVLRKYVARSDDDATQRLAATLLAARRDRRGAIVERVSSLVGARAALPVDGAEGRREVVWTSLVAGRVTPHLCNPKLMCSLEPLYRSVLTCEAHYLAYCQPLQVRVAVWQGRLGDALDLASAAADQISARYGGTSLRAVQAQRVFMRLLFSVPTLENVREAYRLVTPILEVYQDRAGPVARARCHIEVGCCLLGAASVMDVVGEAARHFVAAERLLPASLRSSAGAWLYLQPSLGLVRCRQLDRSSTAVPPLESLVPDAVYFSRVVAPADYCTEYLWELGMELAAERHYAASTQILTAAYSLARRTQRTRLDVDGLRDDTLRVYSEWDPEQYAAYCSAVAQSTRAT
;
A
#
# COMPACT_ATOMS: atom_id res chain seq x y z
N MET A 1 -16.95 11.64 6.55
CA MET A 1 -15.54 11.62 7.01
C MET A 1 -14.63 12.34 6.02
N ASP A 2 -14.90 12.15 4.74
CA ASP A 2 -14.08 12.59 3.62
C ASP A 2 -14.00 14.09 3.34
N ARG A 3 -15.10 14.82 3.56
CA ARG A 3 -15.23 16.22 3.10
C ARG A 3 -14.08 17.14 3.54
N VAL A 4 -13.56 16.97 4.75
CA VAL A 4 -12.44 17.80 5.27
C VAL A 4 -11.11 17.42 4.64
N TYR A 5 -10.85 16.12 4.50
CA TYR A 5 -9.66 15.60 3.82
C TYR A 5 -9.65 16.05 2.35
N VAL A 6 -10.77 15.86 1.65
CA VAL A 6 -10.98 16.29 0.26
C VAL A 6 -10.80 17.80 0.11
N LYS A 7 -11.34 18.61 1.02
CA LYS A 7 -11.12 20.07 1.05
C LYS A 7 -9.63 20.42 1.22
N CYS A 8 -8.90 19.70 2.06
CA CYS A 8 -7.46 19.92 2.25
C CYS A 8 -6.64 19.54 0.99
N CYS A 9 -7.07 18.51 0.25
CA CYS A 9 -6.46 18.10 -1.01
C CYS A 9 -6.47 19.21 -2.08
N GLY A 10 -7.42 20.15 -1.99
CA GLY A 10 -7.50 21.28 -2.91
C GLY A 10 -6.42 22.34 -2.75
N ALA A 11 -5.60 22.26 -1.71
CA ALA A 11 -4.55 23.23 -1.41
C ALA A 11 -3.17 22.59 -1.25
N LEU A 12 -2.82 21.60 -2.08
CA LEU A 12 -1.53 20.90 -2.05
C LEU A 12 -0.34 21.89 -2.09
N SER A 13 0.64 21.70 -1.20
CA SER A 13 1.83 22.56 -1.14
C SER A 13 2.91 22.03 -2.08
N VAL A 14 3.25 22.82 -3.09
CA VAL A 14 4.31 22.49 -4.07
C VAL A 14 5.71 22.53 -3.44
N ALA A 15 5.90 23.32 -2.38
CA ALA A 15 7.18 23.46 -1.69
C ALA A 15 7.49 22.32 -0.70
N ALA A 16 6.53 21.42 -0.47
CA ALA A 16 6.68 20.31 0.46
C ALA A 16 6.70 18.96 -0.27
N VAL A 17 7.27 17.95 0.38
CA VAL A 17 7.33 16.59 -0.15
C VAL A 17 5.93 16.08 -0.51
N ASN A 18 5.78 15.56 -1.73
CA ASN A 18 4.55 14.94 -2.19
C ASN A 18 4.54 13.45 -1.84
N TRP A 19 4.18 13.14 -0.58
CA TRP A 19 4.17 11.77 -0.07
C TRP A 19 3.25 10.84 -0.86
N ASN A 20 2.12 11.36 -1.34
CA ASN A 20 1.18 10.56 -2.12
C ASN A 20 1.80 10.18 -3.47
N GLU A 21 2.37 11.13 -4.22
CA GLU A 21 3.05 10.83 -5.48
C GLU A 21 4.20 9.83 -5.31
N ALA A 22 5.07 10.02 -4.31
CA ALA A 22 6.15 9.08 -4.03
C ALA A 22 5.64 7.65 -3.76
N TYR A 23 4.53 7.54 -3.03
CA TYR A 23 3.90 6.25 -2.74
C TYR A 23 3.24 5.62 -3.97
N GLN A 24 2.52 6.40 -4.79
CA GLN A 24 1.88 5.88 -6.00
C GLN A 24 2.92 5.43 -7.03
N LEU A 25 3.99 6.20 -7.23
CA LEU A 25 5.10 5.82 -8.12
C LEU A 25 5.77 4.53 -7.65
N ALA A 26 5.97 4.39 -6.33
CA ALA A 26 6.48 3.14 -5.75
C ALA A 26 5.51 1.97 -6.00
N LEU A 27 4.20 2.14 -5.82
CA LEU A 27 3.21 1.08 -6.08
C LEU A 27 3.22 0.61 -7.54
N GLU A 28 3.41 1.54 -8.47
CA GLU A 28 3.37 1.30 -9.93
C GLU A 28 4.71 0.82 -10.51
N MET A 29 5.78 0.73 -9.71
CA MET A 29 7.04 0.12 -10.15
C MET A 29 6.80 -1.30 -10.69
N GLY A 30 7.56 -1.65 -11.75
CA GLY A 30 7.45 -2.94 -12.40
C GLY A 30 7.69 -4.12 -11.45
N ASP A 31 6.94 -5.19 -11.63
CA ASP A 31 7.03 -6.41 -10.83
C ASP A 31 6.96 -7.67 -11.70
N SER A 32 7.46 -7.58 -12.93
CA SER A 32 7.57 -8.72 -13.86
C SER A 32 8.57 -9.79 -13.43
N THR A 33 9.50 -9.47 -12.53
CA THR A 33 10.51 -10.40 -12.02
C THR A 33 10.54 -10.35 -10.50
N MET A 34 11.10 -11.38 -9.86
CA MET A 34 11.30 -11.37 -8.41
C MET A 34 12.19 -10.21 -7.95
N LEU A 35 13.21 -9.85 -8.75
CA LEU A 35 14.12 -8.75 -8.46
C LEU A 35 13.42 -7.39 -8.52
N SER A 36 12.64 -7.13 -9.58
CA SER A 36 11.88 -5.89 -9.70
C SER A 36 10.77 -5.78 -8.64
N ALA A 37 10.09 -6.89 -8.31
CA ALA A 37 9.14 -6.96 -7.21
C ALA A 37 9.78 -6.66 -5.84
N ALA A 38 11.00 -7.16 -5.59
CA ALA A 38 11.74 -6.88 -4.36
C ALA A 38 12.20 -5.41 -4.29
N ALA A 39 12.64 -4.84 -5.42
CA ALA A 39 12.99 -3.42 -5.52
C ALA A 39 11.77 -2.52 -5.24
N ARG A 40 10.60 -2.86 -5.80
CA ARG A 40 9.33 -2.20 -5.49
C ARG A 40 9.01 -2.27 -4.00
N GLN A 41 9.11 -3.46 -3.40
CA GLN A 41 8.85 -3.64 -1.97
C GLN A 41 9.79 -2.74 -1.15
N ALA A 42 11.09 -2.74 -1.45
CA ALA A 42 12.07 -1.92 -0.74
C ALA A 42 11.72 -0.43 -0.82
N GLU A 43 11.27 0.03 -1.99
CA GLU A 43 10.88 1.42 -2.18
C GLU A 43 9.62 1.82 -1.41
N LEU A 44 8.60 0.97 -1.42
CA LEU A 44 7.39 1.18 -0.62
C LEU A 44 7.73 1.33 0.87
N HIS A 45 8.57 0.44 1.41
CA HIS A 45 9.00 0.50 2.81
C HIS A 45 9.87 1.73 3.10
N ARG A 46 10.62 2.23 2.12
CA ARG A 46 11.39 3.48 2.27
C ARG A 46 10.45 4.66 2.40
N VAL A 47 9.53 4.84 1.45
CA VAL A 47 8.56 5.95 1.44
C VAL A 47 7.69 5.92 2.70
N GLU A 48 7.18 4.75 3.08
CA GLU A 48 6.34 4.58 4.26
C GLU A 48 7.09 4.95 5.55
N ARG A 49 8.31 4.46 5.75
CA ARG A 49 9.10 4.79 6.95
C ARG A 49 9.39 6.28 7.07
N GLU A 50 9.70 6.94 5.97
CA GLU A 50 9.98 8.37 5.96
C GLU A 50 8.73 9.21 6.22
N PHE A 51 7.61 8.85 5.60
CA PHE A 51 6.31 9.44 5.89
C PHE A 51 5.96 9.25 7.37
N GLU A 52 6.12 8.04 7.91
CA GLU A 52 5.82 7.73 9.30
C GLU A 52 6.69 8.50 10.28
N ALA A 53 7.97 8.72 9.97
CA ALA A 53 8.86 9.51 10.81
C ALA A 53 8.39 10.96 10.95
N VAL A 54 7.94 11.58 9.86
CA VAL A 54 7.39 12.95 9.87
C VAL A 54 6.01 12.97 10.52
N ALA A 55 5.14 12.02 10.17
CA ALA A 55 3.78 11.95 10.66
C ALA A 55 3.72 11.63 12.17
N ALA A 56 4.65 10.83 12.70
CA ALA A 56 4.75 10.53 14.12
C ALA A 56 5.03 11.79 14.96
N GLN A 57 5.90 12.69 14.47
CA GLN A 57 6.20 13.96 15.12
C GLN A 57 4.97 14.86 15.14
N GLY A 58 4.28 14.98 13.99
CA GLY A 58 3.03 15.74 13.89
C GLY A 58 1.93 15.20 14.80
N ALA A 59 1.75 13.87 14.86
CA ALA A 59 0.79 13.23 15.74
C ALA A 59 1.09 13.48 17.23
N ALA A 60 2.36 13.38 17.63
CA ALA A 60 2.77 13.67 19.01
C ALA A 60 2.54 15.15 19.37
N ALA A 61 2.92 16.07 18.49
CA ALA A 61 2.72 17.51 18.68
C ALA A 61 1.24 17.89 18.79
N ILE A 62 0.36 17.28 17.98
CA ILE A 62 -1.09 17.47 18.06
C ILE A 62 -1.63 17.04 19.42
N VAL A 63 -1.26 15.84 19.89
CA VAL A 63 -1.76 15.29 21.16
C VAL A 63 -1.19 16.04 22.36
N SER A 64 0.06 16.47 22.30
CA SER A 64 0.70 17.27 23.34
C SER A 64 0.29 18.75 23.31
N MET A 65 -0.56 19.16 22.36
CA MET A 65 -1.00 20.56 22.18
C MET A 65 0.19 21.53 22.03
N ASP A 66 1.23 21.09 21.32
CA ASP A 66 2.43 21.90 21.07
C ASP A 66 2.06 23.13 20.23
N SER A 67 2.41 24.31 20.74
CA SER A 67 2.21 25.61 20.06
C SER A 67 2.88 25.70 18.69
N SER A 68 3.94 24.92 18.45
CA SER A 68 4.67 24.83 17.19
C SER A 68 4.20 23.68 16.29
N GLY A 69 3.24 22.88 16.76
CA GLY A 69 2.72 21.71 16.07
C GLY A 69 1.82 22.02 14.86
N PRO A 70 1.32 20.97 14.18
CA PRO A 70 0.37 21.09 13.07
C PRO A 70 -0.83 21.98 13.43
N ARG A 71 -1.22 22.87 12.51
CA ARG A 71 -2.31 23.81 12.76
C ARG A 71 -3.67 23.15 12.56
N PRO A 72 -4.68 23.46 13.39
CA PRO A 72 -6.03 22.96 13.19
C PRO A 72 -6.62 23.54 11.91
N VAL A 73 -7.46 22.75 11.23
CA VAL A 73 -8.21 23.24 10.07
C VAL A 73 -9.36 24.14 10.58
N PRO A 74 -9.50 25.38 10.07
CA PRO A 74 -10.46 26.33 10.63
C PRO A 74 -11.93 25.86 10.52
N LYS A 75 -12.59 25.72 11.67
CA LYS A 75 -13.98 25.26 11.88
C LYS A 75 -14.15 23.73 11.95
N GLU A 76 -13.14 22.95 11.61
CA GLU A 76 -13.19 21.48 11.70
C GLU A 76 -12.42 20.99 12.94
N LEU A 77 -13.15 20.81 14.04
CA LEU A 77 -12.58 20.30 15.29
C LEU A 77 -11.82 18.98 15.07
N LEU A 78 -10.67 18.84 15.74
CA LEU A 78 -9.84 17.63 15.75
C LEU A 78 -9.23 17.24 14.38
N CYS A 79 -9.32 18.10 13.39
CA CYS A 79 -8.63 17.95 12.11
C CYS A 79 -7.48 18.95 12.04
N TYR A 80 -6.32 18.50 11.59
CA TYR A 80 -5.11 19.30 11.49
C TYR A 80 -4.46 19.09 10.14
N ARG A 81 -3.66 20.05 9.74
CA ARG A 81 -2.88 19.96 8.52
C ARG A 81 -1.46 20.45 8.78
N ASP A 82 -0.50 19.69 8.31
CA ASP A 82 0.89 20.13 8.17
C ASP A 82 1.36 19.81 6.76
N LYS A 83 1.65 20.86 5.98
CA LYS A 83 2.07 20.76 4.58
C LYS A 83 1.15 19.85 3.76
N ASN A 84 1.65 18.69 3.32
CA ASN A 84 0.96 17.70 2.50
C ASN A 84 0.48 16.48 3.31
N ILE A 85 0.37 16.60 4.63
CA ILE A 85 -0.17 15.58 5.53
C ILE A 85 -1.41 16.14 6.23
N PHE A 86 -2.51 15.40 6.11
CA PHE A 86 -3.74 15.62 6.86
C PHE A 86 -3.75 14.73 8.08
N TYR A 87 -4.09 15.29 9.24
CA TYR A 87 -4.23 14.55 10.49
C TYR A 87 -5.64 14.66 11.02
N ARG A 88 -6.11 13.58 11.64
CA ARG A 88 -7.38 13.55 12.34
C ARG A 88 -7.23 12.81 13.66
N VAL A 89 -7.55 13.48 14.76
CA VAL A 89 -7.69 12.82 16.05
C VAL A 89 -9.04 12.09 16.06
N LEU A 90 -8.99 10.79 16.36
CA LEU A 90 -10.15 9.92 16.35
C LEU A 90 -10.70 9.73 17.78
N PRO A 91 -12.01 9.48 17.93
CA PRO A 91 -12.59 9.24 19.25
C PRO A 91 -12.09 7.93 19.89
N GLU A 92 -11.81 6.92 19.05
CA GLU A 92 -11.34 5.62 19.50
C GLU A 92 -10.45 4.93 18.45
N SER A 93 -9.62 3.99 18.92
CA SER A 93 -8.66 3.29 18.06
C SER A 93 -9.31 2.33 17.05
N ARG A 94 -10.53 1.83 17.34
CA ARG A 94 -11.24 0.89 16.46
C ARG A 94 -11.63 1.54 15.14
N ALA A 95 -12.18 2.75 15.19
CA ALA A 95 -12.53 3.54 14.01
C ALA A 95 -11.32 3.72 13.08
N GLY A 96 -10.17 4.10 13.64
CA GLY A 96 -8.93 4.30 12.86
C GLY A 96 -8.46 3.04 12.16
N ARG A 97 -8.46 1.91 12.88
CA ARG A 97 -8.06 0.62 12.30
C ARG A 97 -9.01 0.18 11.20
N SER A 98 -10.32 0.43 11.37
CA SER A 98 -11.32 0.11 10.34
C SER A 98 -11.09 0.88 9.05
N ILE A 99 -10.81 2.19 9.15
CA ILE A 99 -10.54 3.04 7.97
C ILE A 99 -9.30 2.52 7.24
N VAL A 100 -8.21 2.30 7.96
CA VAL A 100 -6.94 1.83 7.37
C VAL A 100 -7.11 0.46 6.73
N ALA A 101 -7.78 -0.48 7.40
CA ALA A 101 -8.01 -1.81 6.87
C ALA A 101 -8.89 -1.77 5.61
N ALA A 102 -9.92 -0.90 5.60
CA ALA A 102 -10.79 -0.78 4.44
C ALA A 102 -10.05 -0.24 3.20
N LEU A 103 -9.28 0.83 3.37
CA LEU A 103 -8.44 1.38 2.30
C LEU A 103 -7.36 0.39 1.84
N ARG A 104 -6.74 -0.35 2.78
CA ARG A 104 -5.78 -1.41 2.45
C ARG A 104 -6.42 -2.50 1.61
N GLY A 105 -7.67 -2.87 1.90
CA GLY A 105 -8.43 -3.86 1.15
C GLY A 105 -8.52 -3.54 -0.35
N VAL A 106 -8.67 -2.26 -0.70
CA VAL A 106 -8.69 -1.80 -2.11
C VAL A 106 -7.35 -2.06 -2.80
N LEU A 107 -6.22 -1.84 -2.13
CA LEU A 107 -4.90 -2.17 -2.70
C LEU A 107 -4.66 -3.68 -2.74
N GLN A 108 -5.18 -4.39 -1.75
CA GLN A 108 -4.99 -5.83 -1.61
C GLN A 108 -5.74 -6.64 -2.68
N SER A 109 -6.91 -6.15 -3.12
CA SER A 109 -7.64 -6.74 -4.25
C SER A 109 -6.92 -6.57 -5.58
N ARG A 110 -5.86 -5.74 -5.63
CA ARG A 110 -5.10 -5.42 -6.85
C ARG A 110 -5.97 -4.82 -7.94
N SER A 111 -6.90 -3.97 -7.53
CA SER A 111 -7.70 -3.17 -8.46
C SER A 111 -6.81 -2.52 -9.54
N ALA A 112 -7.24 -2.64 -10.80
CA ALA A 112 -6.55 -2.03 -11.93
C ALA A 112 -6.88 -0.53 -12.08
N LEU A 113 -7.92 -0.06 -11.38
CA LEU A 113 -8.49 1.29 -11.52
C LEU A 113 -8.36 2.12 -10.23
N LEU A 114 -8.68 1.51 -9.09
CA LEU A 114 -8.82 2.18 -7.81
C LEU A 114 -7.51 2.14 -7.02
N THR A 115 -7.15 3.29 -6.44
CA THR A 115 -6.05 3.42 -5.49
C THR A 115 -6.51 4.17 -4.24
N VAL A 116 -5.62 4.32 -3.25
CA VAL A 116 -5.88 5.01 -1.99
C VAL A 116 -4.69 5.89 -1.62
N PRO A 117 -4.90 6.97 -0.84
CA PRO A 117 -3.80 7.78 -0.33
C PRO A 117 -2.97 7.01 0.71
N LEU A 118 -1.66 7.29 0.75
CA LEU A 118 -0.77 6.79 1.81
C LEU A 118 -1.34 7.18 3.17
N THR A 119 -1.70 6.18 3.97
CA THR A 119 -2.41 6.37 5.24
C THR A 119 -1.77 5.54 6.34
N SER A 120 -1.58 6.15 7.51
CA SER A 120 -1.09 5.48 8.72
C SER A 120 -1.89 5.90 9.94
N LEU A 121 -2.13 4.95 10.84
CA LEU A 121 -2.76 5.21 12.14
C LEU A 121 -1.69 5.21 13.22
N PHE A 122 -1.61 6.29 13.99
CA PHE A 122 -0.74 6.43 15.13
C PHE A 122 -1.53 6.31 16.44
N LEU A 123 -0.89 5.75 17.46
CA LEU A 123 -1.31 5.81 18.85
C LEU A 123 -0.21 6.51 19.65
N TYR A 124 -0.53 7.66 20.21
CA TYR A 124 0.39 8.38 21.10
C TYR A 124 -0.35 8.75 22.39
N ARG A 125 0.20 8.36 23.55
CA ARG A 125 -0.43 8.53 24.87
C ARG A 125 -1.89 8.03 24.92
N GLY A 126 -2.17 6.92 24.23
CA GLY A 126 -3.52 6.33 24.12
C GLY A 126 -4.49 7.06 23.18
N THR A 127 -4.09 8.21 22.62
CA THR A 127 -4.88 8.97 21.65
C THR A 127 -4.61 8.49 20.22
N PRO A 128 -5.66 8.07 19.47
CA PRO A 128 -5.52 7.66 18.08
C PRO A 128 -5.51 8.86 17.14
N VAL A 129 -4.50 8.94 16.26
CA VAL A 129 -4.36 9.97 15.24
C VAL A 129 -4.17 9.31 13.88
N LEU A 130 -5.10 9.53 12.96
CA LEU A 130 -4.97 9.11 11.56
C LEU A 130 -4.16 10.17 10.81
N ALA A 131 -3.13 9.76 10.07
CA ALA A 131 -2.38 10.61 9.16
C ALA A 131 -2.56 10.12 7.72
N GLN A 132 -2.91 11.03 6.81
CA GLN A 132 -3.13 10.75 5.40
C GLN A 132 -2.32 11.72 4.54
N ALA A 133 -1.55 11.21 3.59
CA ALA A 133 -0.95 12.04 2.56
C ALA A 133 -2.06 12.65 1.69
N LEU A 134 -1.95 13.93 1.37
CA LEU A 134 -2.94 14.60 0.51
C LEU A 134 -2.85 14.09 -0.94
N ALA A 135 -3.98 13.65 -1.48
CA ALA A 135 -4.11 13.30 -2.90
C ALA A 135 -4.25 14.57 -3.78
N PRO A 136 -3.84 14.54 -5.05
CA PRO A 136 -3.92 15.70 -5.94
C PRO A 136 -5.34 15.87 -6.50
N LEU A 137 -6.34 16.12 -5.65
CA LEU A 137 -7.75 16.21 -6.06
C LEU A 137 -8.16 17.59 -6.62
N GLY A 138 -7.34 18.62 -6.37
CA GLY A 138 -7.65 19.99 -6.78
C GLY A 138 -8.77 20.66 -5.97
N ALA A 139 -9.00 21.95 -6.23
CA ALA A 139 -9.98 22.75 -5.48
C ALA A 139 -11.44 22.39 -5.79
N GLY A 140 -11.70 21.84 -6.98
CA GLY A 140 -13.01 21.32 -7.43
C GLY A 140 -12.94 19.81 -7.69
N PRO A 141 -12.85 18.98 -6.64
CA PRO A 141 -12.64 17.54 -6.78
C PRO A 141 -13.83 16.86 -7.45
N ALA A 142 -13.59 16.15 -8.54
CA ALA A 142 -14.62 15.44 -9.29
C ALA A 142 -14.91 14.08 -8.64
N LYS A 143 -16.05 13.97 -7.95
CA LYS A 143 -16.55 12.73 -7.37
C LYS A 143 -17.17 11.86 -8.46
N VAL A 144 -16.76 10.60 -8.57
CA VAL A 144 -17.19 9.64 -9.61
C VAL A 144 -17.91 8.41 -9.06
N CYS A 145 -17.97 8.27 -7.73
CA CYS A 145 -18.77 7.28 -7.03
C CYS A 145 -19.05 7.76 -5.60
N GLY A 146 -20.21 7.36 -5.05
CA GLY A 146 -20.73 7.74 -3.74
C GLY A 146 -21.82 8.82 -3.82
N ASP A 147 -22.34 9.24 -2.65
CA ASP A 147 -23.50 10.15 -2.59
C ASP A 147 -23.32 11.40 -3.45
N GLY A 148 -24.29 11.65 -4.33
CA GLY A 148 -24.34 12.82 -5.22
C GLY A 148 -23.47 12.75 -6.47
N ALA A 149 -22.81 11.63 -6.77
CA ALA A 149 -22.08 11.41 -8.01
C ALA A 149 -22.92 10.66 -9.06
N GLU A 150 -22.68 10.92 -10.33
CA GLU A 150 -23.16 10.04 -11.41
C GLU A 150 -22.43 8.69 -11.35
N VAL A 151 -23.16 7.60 -11.57
CA VAL A 151 -22.63 6.25 -11.45
C VAL A 151 -21.70 5.95 -12.63
N SER A 152 -20.41 5.79 -12.36
CA SER A 152 -19.46 5.26 -13.34
C SER A 152 -19.61 3.74 -13.46
N GLU A 153 -19.92 3.25 -14.67
CA GLU A 153 -19.98 1.81 -14.97
C GLU A 153 -18.63 1.13 -14.69
N GLU A 154 -17.53 1.80 -15.08
CA GLU A 154 -16.17 1.33 -14.88
C GLU A 154 -15.84 1.14 -13.39
N VAL A 155 -16.17 2.12 -12.55
CA VAL A 155 -15.99 2.00 -11.09
C VAL A 155 -16.88 0.89 -10.54
N THR A 156 -18.14 0.80 -10.97
CA THR A 156 -19.09 -0.22 -10.48
C THR A 156 -18.60 -1.63 -10.78
N ALA A 157 -18.10 -1.86 -11.99
CA ALA A 157 -17.49 -3.14 -12.37
C ALA A 157 -16.31 -3.47 -11.46
N GLU A 158 -15.45 -2.48 -11.19
CA GLU A 158 -14.29 -2.64 -10.33
C GLU A 158 -14.65 -2.93 -8.87
N LEU A 159 -15.68 -2.30 -8.31
CA LEU A 159 -16.12 -2.57 -6.92
C LEU A 159 -16.47 -4.04 -6.73
N ALA A 160 -17.15 -4.65 -7.70
CA ALA A 160 -17.47 -6.06 -7.62
C ALA A 160 -16.25 -6.96 -7.92
N VAL A 161 -15.23 -6.49 -8.66
CA VAL A 161 -13.93 -7.20 -8.75
C VAL A 161 -13.24 -7.19 -7.38
N VAL A 162 -13.26 -6.06 -6.66
CA VAL A 162 -12.72 -5.96 -5.31
C VAL A 162 -13.43 -6.94 -4.37
N ALA A 163 -14.76 -7.03 -4.45
CA ALA A 163 -15.55 -7.97 -3.65
C ALA A 163 -15.19 -9.44 -3.94
N ASP A 164 -15.12 -9.83 -5.21
CA ASP A 164 -14.72 -11.18 -5.64
C ASP A 164 -13.29 -11.49 -5.16
N ALA A 165 -12.34 -10.58 -5.40
CA ALA A 165 -10.94 -10.76 -5.03
C ALA A 165 -10.71 -10.84 -3.51
N LEU A 166 -11.50 -10.12 -2.71
CA LEU A 166 -11.43 -10.21 -1.26
C LEU A 166 -12.30 -11.33 -0.69
N ASN A 167 -13.12 -12.01 -1.50
CA ASN A 167 -14.11 -12.99 -1.05
C ASN A 167 -15.07 -12.41 0.01
N THR A 168 -15.51 -11.16 -0.20
CA THR A 168 -16.42 -10.46 0.70
C THR A 168 -17.73 -10.14 -0.03
N PRO A 169 -18.91 -10.49 0.53
CA PRO A 169 -20.15 -10.01 -0.05
C PRO A 169 -20.20 -8.48 0.00
N LEU A 170 -20.74 -7.86 -1.05
CA LEU A 170 -20.99 -6.43 -1.03
C LEU A 170 -22.07 -6.13 0.03
N PRO A 171 -21.90 -5.06 0.84
CA PRO A 171 -22.91 -4.68 1.81
C PRO A 171 -24.17 -4.16 1.12
N ASP A 172 -25.33 -4.34 1.75
CA ASP A 172 -26.62 -3.81 1.28
C ASP A 172 -26.57 -2.30 0.98
N GLN A 173 -25.84 -1.56 1.82
CA GLN A 173 -25.55 -0.15 1.61
C GLN A 173 -24.06 0.03 1.28
N ILE A 174 -23.77 0.21 -0.01
CA ILE A 174 -22.42 0.53 -0.49
C ILE A 174 -22.11 1.99 -0.18
N VAL A 175 -21.13 2.21 0.69
CA VAL A 175 -20.48 3.50 0.92
C VAL A 175 -19.11 3.42 0.29
N CYS A 176 -18.92 4.06 -0.86
CA CYS A 176 -17.63 4.14 -1.52
C CYS A 176 -17.46 5.52 -2.19
N ASP A 177 -16.66 6.38 -1.58
CA ASP A 177 -16.36 7.70 -2.11
C ASP A 177 -15.11 7.62 -2.99
N VAL A 178 -15.30 7.82 -4.29
CA VAL A 178 -14.22 7.79 -5.29
C VAL A 178 -14.09 9.15 -5.97
N TYR A 179 -12.87 9.67 -6.01
CA TYR A 179 -12.54 10.95 -6.62
C TYR A 179 -11.50 10.79 -7.72
N ARG A 180 -11.71 11.50 -8.83
CA ARG A 180 -10.72 11.59 -9.90
C ARG A 180 -9.59 12.54 -9.48
N GLY A 181 -8.36 12.03 -9.46
CA GLY A 181 -7.16 12.83 -9.23
C GLY A 181 -6.73 13.60 -10.48
N LEU A 182 -6.06 14.74 -10.26
CA LEU A 182 -5.38 15.51 -11.31
C LEU A 182 -4.16 14.78 -11.90
N ASP A 183 -3.81 13.64 -11.31
CA ASP A 183 -2.80 12.71 -11.79
C ASP A 183 -3.39 11.56 -12.62
N GLY A 184 -4.70 11.56 -12.90
CA GLY A 184 -5.36 10.52 -13.69
C GLY A 184 -5.54 9.19 -12.94
N ARG A 185 -5.39 9.17 -11.62
CA ARG A 185 -5.77 8.03 -10.76
C ARG A 185 -7.17 8.23 -10.16
N MET A 186 -7.82 7.14 -9.76
CA MET A 186 -9.08 7.18 -9.02
C MET A 186 -8.83 6.86 -7.55
N TYR A 187 -8.99 7.85 -6.69
CA TYR A 187 -8.72 7.73 -5.26
C TYR A 187 -9.98 7.35 -4.51
N VAL A 188 -9.95 6.19 -3.88
CA VAL A 188 -10.91 5.82 -2.83
C VAL A 188 -10.44 6.47 -1.55
N THR A 189 -11.30 7.29 -0.98
CA THR A 189 -10.97 8.08 0.21
C THR A 189 -11.78 7.65 1.44
N ASN A 190 -12.89 6.96 1.21
CA ASN A 190 -13.68 6.27 2.22
C ASN A 190 -14.43 5.08 1.58
N THR A 191 -14.42 3.91 2.23
CA THR A 191 -15.17 2.76 1.71
C THR A 191 -15.56 1.74 2.79
N ASN A 192 -16.69 1.07 2.58
CA ASN A 192 -17.10 -0.13 3.33
C ASN A 192 -17.17 -1.40 2.45
N ILE A 193 -16.82 -1.33 1.16
CA ILE A 193 -16.94 -2.49 0.24
C ILE A 193 -16.01 -3.64 0.60
N THR A 194 -14.92 -3.32 1.28
CA THR A 194 -13.92 -4.27 1.77
C THR A 194 -14.22 -4.70 3.20
N THR A 195 -15.31 -4.21 3.79
CA THR A 195 -15.72 -4.59 5.14
C THR A 195 -16.76 -5.68 5.06
N ILE A 196 -16.65 -6.68 5.92
CA ILE A 196 -17.58 -7.81 5.93
C ILE A 196 -18.82 -7.36 6.70
N ALA A 197 -19.95 -7.31 5.99
CA ALA A 197 -21.26 -7.08 6.61
C ALA A 197 -21.60 -8.26 7.55
N LEU A 198 -21.97 -7.94 8.78
CA LEU A 198 -22.51 -8.92 9.74
C LEU A 198 -24.03 -8.80 9.69
N ASP A 199 -24.69 -9.53 8.78
CA ASP A 199 -26.16 -9.56 8.75
C ASP A 199 -26.77 -10.34 9.93
N ASP A 200 -25.96 -11.08 10.68
CA ASP A 200 -26.47 -11.75 11.88
C ASP A 200 -26.42 -10.84 13.11
N SER A 201 -27.59 -10.24 13.39
CA SER A 201 -27.96 -9.63 14.67
C SER A 201 -27.76 -10.54 15.90
N MET A 202 -27.50 -11.84 15.71
CA MET A 202 -27.11 -12.79 16.76
C MET A 202 -25.61 -12.77 17.10
N LEU A 203 -24.78 -12.09 16.29
CA LEU A 203 -23.32 -11.96 16.46
C LEU A 203 -22.90 -10.50 16.72
N VAL A 204 -23.66 -9.77 17.55
CA VAL A 204 -23.20 -8.53 18.20
C VAL A 204 -22.00 -8.87 19.10
N GLY A 205 -20.81 -9.03 18.49
CA GLY A 205 -19.61 -9.56 19.14
C GLY A 205 -18.71 -10.44 18.27
N GLY A 206 -19.11 -10.79 17.05
CA GLY A 206 -18.29 -11.59 16.13
C GLY A 206 -16.94 -10.94 15.81
N PRO A 207 -15.83 -11.70 15.75
CA PRO A 207 -14.51 -11.17 15.46
C PRO A 207 -14.48 -10.64 14.03
N LEU A 208 -14.36 -9.32 13.87
CA LEU A 208 -14.20 -8.64 12.57
C LEU A 208 -13.08 -9.31 11.76
N LYS A 209 -13.42 -10.17 10.80
CA LYS A 209 -12.46 -10.65 9.82
C LYS A 209 -11.87 -9.43 9.13
N ARG A 210 -10.55 -9.37 9.05
CA ARG A 210 -9.87 -8.27 8.38
C ARG A 210 -9.64 -8.67 6.91
N PRO A 211 -9.67 -7.73 5.95
CA PRO A 211 -9.44 -8.04 4.53
C PRO A 211 -8.17 -8.87 4.32
N GLU A 212 -7.10 -8.60 5.07
CA GLU A 212 -5.82 -9.30 5.03
C GLU A 212 -5.97 -10.81 5.30
N MET A 213 -6.99 -11.22 6.05
CA MET A 213 -7.24 -12.61 6.41
C MET A 213 -7.70 -13.46 5.22
N LEU A 214 -8.42 -12.87 4.26
CA LEU A 214 -8.97 -13.58 3.10
C LEU A 214 -7.94 -13.77 1.97
N ALA A 215 -6.92 -12.91 1.94
CA ALA A 215 -5.88 -12.96 0.90
C ALA A 215 -4.54 -13.56 1.37
N LEU A 216 -4.36 -13.79 2.68
CA LEU A 216 -3.15 -14.38 3.26
C LEU A 216 -3.37 -15.78 3.84
N CYS A 217 -4.59 -16.12 4.23
CA CYS A 217 -4.87 -17.43 4.80
C CYS A 217 -5.81 -18.22 3.88
N PRO A 218 -5.29 -19.23 3.18
CA PRO A 218 -6.08 -20.07 2.30
C PRO A 218 -7.17 -20.88 3.03
N CYS A 219 -7.08 -20.98 4.35
CA CYS A 219 -8.03 -21.70 5.19
C CYS A 219 -9.19 -20.82 5.67
N VAL A 220 -9.21 -19.53 5.35
CA VAL A 220 -10.26 -18.59 5.76
C VAL A 220 -11.32 -18.48 4.66
N THR A 221 -12.53 -18.95 4.98
CA THR A 221 -13.73 -18.85 4.14
C THR A 221 -14.51 -17.55 4.40
N ALA A 222 -15.61 -17.24 3.70
CA ALA A 222 -16.35 -15.98 3.84
C ALA A 222 -17.17 -15.84 5.15
N THR A 223 -17.50 -16.93 5.86
CA THR A 223 -18.40 -16.90 7.04
C THR A 223 -17.66 -16.67 8.36
N CYS A 224 -18.31 -16.13 9.40
CA CYS A 224 -17.67 -15.86 10.69
C CYS A 224 -17.24 -17.12 11.45
N GLU A 225 -17.85 -18.27 11.16
CA GLU A 225 -17.65 -19.54 11.84
C GLU A 225 -16.25 -20.13 11.59
N ASP A 226 -15.58 -19.73 10.51
CA ASP A 226 -14.33 -20.34 10.09
C ASP A 226 -13.07 -19.81 10.77
N ALA A 227 -13.13 -18.70 11.50
CA ALA A 227 -11.93 -18.12 12.12
C ALA A 227 -11.28 -19.07 13.15
N LEU A 228 -12.07 -19.90 13.85
CA LEU A 228 -11.57 -20.97 14.69
C LEU A 228 -11.36 -22.28 13.92
N ASN A 229 -12.10 -22.53 12.82
CA ASN A 229 -11.89 -23.73 11.99
C ASN A 229 -10.49 -23.78 11.38
N VAL A 230 -9.87 -22.62 11.09
CA VAL A 230 -8.46 -22.52 10.65
C VAL A 230 -7.50 -23.22 11.62
N LEU A 231 -7.80 -23.21 12.93
CA LEU A 231 -6.97 -23.86 13.95
C LEU A 231 -7.05 -25.39 13.91
N ARG A 232 -7.94 -25.98 13.10
CA ARG A 232 -7.94 -27.42 12.81
C ARG A 232 -6.88 -27.81 11.79
N ASN A 233 -6.27 -26.84 11.09
CA ASN A 233 -5.22 -27.12 10.13
C ASN A 233 -3.88 -27.36 10.86
N PRO A 234 -3.24 -28.54 10.67
CA PRO A 234 -1.95 -28.86 11.30
C PRO A 234 -0.85 -27.83 11.02
N VAL A 235 -0.82 -27.22 9.82
CA VAL A 235 0.18 -26.20 9.45
C VAL A 235 0.06 -24.97 10.34
N VAL A 236 -1.17 -24.59 10.69
CA VAL A 236 -1.44 -23.42 11.54
C VAL A 236 -0.99 -23.71 12.96
N VAL A 237 -1.35 -24.89 13.49
CA VAL A 237 -0.96 -25.28 14.86
C VAL A 237 0.55 -25.47 14.98
N GLU A 238 1.20 -26.00 13.94
CA GLU A 238 2.65 -26.11 13.89
C GLU A 238 3.33 -24.73 13.87
N ALA A 239 2.79 -23.77 13.11
CA ALA A 239 3.28 -22.39 13.15
C ALA A 239 3.07 -21.72 14.52
N LEU A 240 2.02 -22.09 15.25
CA LEU A 240 1.84 -21.69 16.65
C LEU A 240 2.86 -22.35 17.58
N ARG A 241 3.26 -23.60 17.31
CA ARG A 241 4.33 -24.27 18.06
C ARG A 241 5.66 -23.56 17.90
N HIS A 242 5.99 -23.11 16.69
CA HIS A 242 7.19 -22.31 16.40
C HIS A 242 7.25 -20.95 17.11
N VAL A 243 6.14 -20.46 17.69
CA VAL A 243 6.19 -19.31 18.60
C VAL A 243 7.11 -19.59 19.79
N LEU A 244 7.18 -20.85 20.25
CA LEU A 244 8.00 -21.27 21.39
C LEU A 244 9.51 -21.27 21.08
N ASP A 245 9.89 -21.27 19.80
CA ASP A 245 11.28 -21.20 19.35
C ASP A 245 11.84 -19.77 19.39
N ALA A 246 10.95 -18.77 19.42
CA ALA A 246 11.35 -17.37 19.55
C ALA A 246 11.88 -17.06 20.96
N ALA A 247 12.75 -16.06 21.04
CA ALA A 247 13.22 -15.52 22.32
C ALA A 247 12.02 -15.09 23.20
N ALA A 248 12.11 -15.31 24.51
CA ALA A 248 10.97 -15.14 25.43
C ALA A 248 10.30 -13.75 25.37
N ASP A 249 11.07 -12.69 25.15
CA ASP A 249 10.62 -11.30 24.99
C ASP A 249 9.96 -11.00 23.63
N GLN A 250 10.07 -11.94 22.68
CA GLN A 250 9.48 -11.88 21.35
C GLN A 250 8.27 -12.80 21.19
N GLN A 251 8.11 -13.83 22.01
CA GLN A 251 7.04 -14.83 21.87
C GLN A 251 5.64 -14.20 21.74
N CYS A 252 5.28 -13.21 22.56
CA CYS A 252 3.99 -12.53 22.44
C CYS A 252 3.83 -11.70 21.14
N ARG A 253 4.93 -11.15 20.61
CA ARG A 253 4.93 -10.46 19.31
C ARG A 253 4.74 -11.49 18.19
N THR A 254 5.55 -12.55 18.18
CA THR A 254 5.44 -13.66 17.22
C THR A 254 4.05 -14.28 17.25
N LEU A 255 3.47 -14.55 18.42
CA LEU A 255 2.09 -15.02 18.55
C LEU A 255 1.09 -14.08 17.87
N SER A 256 1.20 -12.77 18.15
CA SER A 256 0.32 -11.76 17.57
C SER A 256 0.44 -11.73 16.03
N ASP A 257 1.66 -11.82 15.51
CA ASP A 257 1.93 -11.75 14.08
C ASP A 257 1.49 -13.02 13.37
N THR A 258 1.78 -14.20 13.93
CA THR A 258 1.32 -15.51 13.45
C THR A 258 -0.21 -15.59 13.42
N LEU A 259 -0.90 -15.17 14.48
CA LEU A 259 -2.36 -15.18 14.49
C LEU A 259 -2.95 -14.20 13.47
N HIS A 260 -2.41 -12.98 13.37
CA HIS A 260 -2.86 -12.05 12.34
C HIS A 260 -2.61 -12.56 10.91
N PHE A 261 -1.49 -13.26 10.69
CA PHE A 261 -1.15 -13.87 9.42
C PHE A 261 -2.19 -14.91 8.99
N TYR A 262 -2.57 -15.82 9.89
CA TYR A 262 -3.57 -16.86 9.62
C TYR A 262 -5.02 -16.39 9.74
N GLY A 263 -5.24 -15.10 9.95
CA GLY A 263 -6.59 -14.58 10.03
C GLY A 263 -7.33 -14.89 11.33
N VAL A 264 -6.59 -15.09 12.42
CA VAL A 264 -7.15 -15.29 13.76
C VAL A 264 -7.07 -13.99 14.55
N ASN A 265 -8.23 -13.47 14.94
CA ASN A 265 -8.28 -12.27 15.77
C ASN A 265 -7.83 -12.57 17.19
N LEU A 266 -7.11 -11.62 17.78
CA LEU A 266 -6.54 -11.80 19.12
C LEU A 266 -7.59 -11.81 20.22
N CYS A 267 -8.87 -11.49 19.97
CA CYS A 267 -9.95 -11.75 20.92
C CYS A 267 -10.30 -13.24 21.04
N LEU A 268 -9.78 -14.10 20.17
CA LEU A 268 -10.02 -15.54 20.15
C LEU A 268 -8.92 -16.35 20.86
N LEU A 269 -8.03 -15.70 21.61
CA LEU A 269 -6.89 -16.36 22.28
C LEU A 269 -7.29 -17.55 23.17
N HIS A 270 -8.49 -17.53 23.76
CA HIS A 270 -9.02 -18.69 24.48
C HIS A 270 -9.20 -19.90 23.55
N GLY A 271 -9.89 -19.73 22.42
CA GLY A 271 -10.07 -20.80 21.43
C GLY A 271 -8.75 -21.26 20.79
N VAL A 272 -7.79 -20.35 20.60
CA VAL A 272 -6.43 -20.67 20.14
C VAL A 272 -5.74 -21.60 21.13
N LEU A 273 -5.80 -21.30 22.44
CA LEU A 273 -5.19 -22.13 23.46
C LEU A 273 -5.83 -23.52 23.52
N THR A 274 -7.16 -23.61 23.47
CA THR A 274 -7.88 -24.89 23.45
C THR A 274 -7.43 -25.73 22.27
N ALA A 275 -7.49 -25.20 21.05
CA ALA A 275 -7.10 -25.92 19.85
C ALA A 275 -5.62 -26.38 19.86
N PHE A 276 -4.72 -25.53 20.34
CA PHE A 276 -3.29 -25.88 20.47
C PHE A 276 -3.07 -27.02 21.47
N THR A 277 -3.76 -26.97 22.62
CA THR A 277 -3.65 -27.98 23.67
C THR A 277 -4.18 -29.33 23.22
N ASP A 278 -5.32 -29.34 22.52
CA ASP A 278 -5.92 -30.56 21.98
C ASP A 278 -5.01 -31.23 20.96
N TYR A 279 -4.36 -30.45 20.09
CA TYR A 279 -3.40 -30.95 19.12
C TYR A 279 -2.10 -31.46 19.77
N CYS A 280 -1.62 -30.77 20.80
CA CYS A 280 -0.39 -31.11 21.52
C CYS A 280 -0.65 -32.03 22.73
N ALA A 281 -1.70 -32.85 22.73
CA ALA A 281 -2.07 -33.69 23.87
C ALA A 281 -0.93 -34.62 24.36
N GLY A 282 0.03 -34.97 23.48
CA GLY A 282 1.24 -35.74 23.81
C GLY A 282 2.47 -34.92 24.24
N ALA A 283 2.43 -33.59 24.17
CA ALA A 283 3.54 -32.67 24.43
C ALA A 283 3.17 -31.65 25.53
N VAL A 284 3.05 -32.15 26.76
CA VAL A 284 2.56 -31.38 27.93
C VAL A 284 3.40 -30.12 28.20
N ASP A 285 4.71 -30.18 27.99
CA ASP A 285 5.60 -29.03 28.20
C ASP A 285 5.37 -27.91 27.18
N ASP A 286 5.15 -28.24 25.91
CA ASP A 286 4.85 -27.25 24.88
C ASP A 286 3.49 -26.60 25.14
N ALA A 287 2.47 -27.39 25.49
CA ALA A 287 1.16 -26.89 25.87
C ALA A 287 1.24 -25.92 27.07
N ARG A 288 2.01 -26.26 28.11
CA ARG A 288 2.22 -25.39 29.28
C ARG A 288 2.94 -24.08 28.90
N ARG A 289 4.05 -24.16 28.15
CA ARG A 289 4.81 -22.97 27.72
C ARG A 289 3.95 -22.07 26.85
N PHE A 290 3.17 -22.63 25.94
CA PHE A 290 2.26 -21.87 25.08
C PHE A 290 1.14 -21.20 25.88
N ALA A 291 0.57 -21.90 26.87
CA ALA A 291 -0.42 -21.34 27.78
C ALA A 291 0.11 -20.13 28.56
N GLU A 292 1.38 -20.16 29.00
CA GLU A 292 2.03 -19.00 29.63
C GLU A 292 2.13 -17.79 28.68
N VAL A 293 2.54 -18.00 27.42
CA VAL A 293 2.62 -16.93 26.40
C VAL A 293 1.25 -16.32 26.14
N VAL A 294 0.23 -17.16 25.97
CA VAL A 294 -1.15 -16.74 25.76
C VAL A 294 -1.66 -15.96 26.98
N ALA A 295 -1.38 -16.42 28.20
CA ALA A 295 -1.78 -15.74 29.43
C ALA A 295 -1.16 -14.34 29.53
N VAL A 296 0.14 -14.19 29.25
CA VAL A 296 0.82 -12.89 29.24
C VAL A 296 0.16 -11.96 28.22
N GLU A 297 -0.11 -12.44 27.01
CA GLU A 297 -0.73 -11.64 25.95
C GLU A 297 -2.17 -11.24 26.30
N MET A 298 -2.97 -12.15 26.87
CA MET A 298 -4.33 -11.88 27.33
C MET A 298 -4.38 -10.81 28.41
N MET A 299 -3.50 -10.91 29.42
CA MET A 299 -3.40 -9.92 30.48
C MET A 299 -2.94 -8.57 29.95
N ALA A 300 -1.86 -8.54 29.17
CA ALA A 300 -1.31 -7.30 28.67
C ALA A 300 -2.30 -6.53 27.78
N ARG A 301 -3.05 -7.24 26.93
CA ARG A 301 -4.10 -6.63 26.10
C ARG A 301 -5.31 -6.19 26.89
N THR A 302 -5.67 -6.88 27.97
CA THR A 302 -6.74 -6.44 28.89
C THR A 302 -6.36 -5.14 29.56
N ILE A 303 -5.16 -5.07 30.16
CA ILE A 303 -4.64 -3.84 30.80
C ILE A 303 -4.62 -2.68 29.81
N LYS A 304 -4.08 -2.90 28.60
CA LYS A 304 -4.06 -1.89 27.53
C LYS A 304 -5.46 -1.38 27.19
N GLN A 305 -6.46 -2.25 27.12
CA GLN A 305 -7.82 -1.86 26.76
C GLN A 305 -8.45 -0.99 27.84
N GLU A 306 -8.36 -1.40 29.10
CA GLU A 306 -8.88 -0.62 30.24
C GLU A 306 -8.19 0.75 30.32
N PHE A 307 -6.87 0.76 30.17
CA PHE A 307 -6.08 2.00 30.08
C PHE A 307 -6.56 2.90 28.94
N TYR A 308 -6.65 2.39 27.70
CA TYR A 308 -7.09 3.21 26.57
C TYR A 308 -8.53 3.70 26.69
N ALA A 309 -9.44 2.88 27.21
CA ALA A 309 -10.83 3.26 27.42
C ALA A 309 -10.91 4.47 28.37
N GLU A 310 -10.18 4.42 29.48
CA GLU A 310 -10.15 5.53 30.43
C GLU A 310 -9.49 6.79 29.84
N VAL A 311 -8.35 6.61 29.16
CA VAL A 311 -7.60 7.72 28.55
C VAL A 311 -8.40 8.43 27.48
N GLN A 312 -9.11 7.69 26.63
CA GLN A 312 -9.93 8.24 25.55
C GLN A 312 -11.19 8.92 26.12
N ALA A 313 -11.84 8.30 27.12
CA ALA A 313 -13.00 8.89 27.79
C ALA A 313 -12.67 10.20 28.53
N LYS A 314 -11.52 10.25 29.22
CA LYS A 314 -11.07 11.40 30.01
C LYS A 314 -10.16 12.36 29.24
N ARG A 315 -9.82 12.04 27.99
CA ARG A 315 -8.86 12.77 27.13
C ARG A 315 -7.51 13.03 27.80
N LEU A 316 -6.99 12.06 28.56
CA LEU A 316 -5.75 12.23 29.35
C LEU A 316 -4.49 12.35 28.49
N GLY A 317 -4.54 12.05 27.18
CA GLY A 317 -3.35 12.09 26.33
C GLY A 317 -2.66 13.46 26.27
N VAL A 318 -3.38 14.55 26.54
CA VAL A 318 -2.84 15.92 26.60
C VAL A 318 -2.10 16.21 27.91
N ASP A 319 -2.41 15.48 28.99
CA ASP A 319 -1.83 15.65 30.33
C ASP A 319 -0.84 14.52 30.63
N GLU A 320 0.45 14.82 30.54
CA GLU A 320 1.53 13.87 30.77
C GLU A 320 1.54 13.26 32.18
N VAL A 321 1.18 14.03 33.19
CA VAL A 321 1.15 13.56 34.57
C VAL A 321 -0.07 12.66 34.77
N GLY A 322 -1.22 13.09 34.27
CA GLY A 322 -2.48 12.35 34.30
C GLY A 322 -2.39 11.00 33.60
N ILE A 323 -1.84 10.96 32.38
CA ILE A 323 -1.67 9.72 31.60
C ILE A 323 -0.71 8.75 32.29
N THR A 324 0.41 9.25 32.81
CA THR A 324 1.42 8.43 33.50
C THR A 324 0.87 7.85 34.80
N ARG A 325 0.11 8.64 35.54
CA ARG A 325 -0.61 8.17 36.74
C ARG A 325 -1.66 7.11 36.38
N CYS A 326 -2.47 7.35 35.35
CA CYS A 326 -3.47 6.38 34.88
C CYS A 326 -2.82 5.06 34.49
N PHE A 327 -1.71 5.12 33.74
CA PHE A 327 -0.93 3.95 33.35
C PHE A 327 -0.43 3.15 34.57
N ALA A 328 0.18 3.81 35.54
CA ALA A 328 0.66 3.18 36.77
C ALA A 328 -0.47 2.57 37.60
N LEU A 329 -1.64 3.22 37.66
CA LEU A 329 -2.82 2.70 38.38
C LEU A 329 -3.34 1.40 37.76
N HIS A 330 -3.45 1.33 36.44
CA HIS A 330 -3.88 0.12 35.72
C HIS A 330 -2.89 -1.03 35.90
N LEU A 331 -1.58 -0.77 35.80
CA LEU A 331 -0.55 -1.77 36.10
C LEU A 331 -0.64 -2.26 37.54
N ARG A 332 -0.77 -1.35 38.51
CA ARG A 332 -0.88 -1.70 39.93
C ARG A 332 -2.12 -2.55 40.18
N SER A 333 -3.28 -2.12 39.72
CA SER A 333 -4.56 -2.85 39.86
C SER A 333 -4.46 -4.26 39.28
N ALA A 334 -3.86 -4.39 38.10
CA ALA A 334 -3.70 -5.68 37.44
C ALA A 334 -2.74 -6.61 38.19
N MET A 335 -1.71 -6.10 38.89
CA MET A 335 -0.69 -6.91 39.56
C MET A 335 -0.96 -7.16 41.05
N ASP A 336 -1.80 -6.34 41.69
CA ASP A 336 -2.10 -6.40 43.13
C ASP A 336 -2.98 -7.62 43.49
N ALA A 337 -2.47 -8.50 44.36
CA ALA A 337 -3.16 -9.71 44.79
C ALA A 337 -4.60 -9.47 45.24
N ALA A 338 -4.88 -8.37 45.95
CA ALA A 338 -6.21 -8.01 46.44
C ALA A 338 -7.26 -7.83 45.33
N HIS A 339 -6.82 -7.45 44.13
CA HIS A 339 -7.68 -7.21 42.96
C HIS A 339 -7.74 -8.42 42.00
N GLY A 340 -7.18 -9.56 42.39
CA GLY A 340 -6.98 -10.72 41.51
C GLY A 340 -8.25 -11.26 40.88
N ASP A 341 -9.27 -11.53 41.69
CA ASP A 341 -10.52 -12.13 41.19
C ASP A 341 -11.29 -11.16 40.30
N THR A 342 -11.23 -9.86 40.60
CA THR A 342 -11.87 -8.82 39.79
C THR A 342 -11.16 -8.67 38.45
N PHE A 343 -9.83 -8.62 38.43
CA PHE A 343 -9.06 -8.53 37.19
C PHE A 343 -9.18 -9.82 36.35
N LEU A 344 -9.16 -10.99 36.98
CA LEU A 344 -9.36 -12.27 36.30
C LEU A 344 -10.73 -12.32 35.60
N ARG A 345 -11.80 -11.88 36.27
CA ARG A 345 -13.13 -11.76 35.65
C ARG A 345 -13.14 -10.82 34.44
N LEU A 346 -12.39 -9.72 34.48
CA LEU A 346 -12.25 -8.81 33.32
C LEU A 346 -11.56 -9.52 32.15
N VAL A 347 -10.47 -10.23 32.40
CA VAL A 347 -9.76 -11.01 31.37
C VAL A 347 -10.70 -12.07 30.78
N LEU A 348 -11.29 -12.94 31.60
CA LEU A 348 -12.15 -14.02 31.11
C LEU A 348 -13.37 -13.50 30.33
N ARG A 349 -13.98 -12.40 30.77
CA ARG A 349 -15.09 -11.74 30.06
C ARG A 349 -14.68 -11.28 28.67
N LYS A 350 -13.51 -10.66 28.53
CA LYS A 350 -13.00 -10.14 27.25
C LYS A 350 -12.81 -11.24 26.21
N TYR A 351 -12.44 -12.44 26.65
CA TYR A 351 -12.15 -13.57 25.78
C TYR A 351 -13.29 -14.61 25.71
N VAL A 352 -14.47 -14.24 26.21
CA VAL A 352 -15.71 -15.05 26.19
C VAL A 352 -15.48 -16.48 26.72
N ALA A 353 -14.67 -16.61 27.77
CA ALA A 353 -14.45 -17.89 28.44
C ALA A 353 -15.61 -18.14 29.44
N ARG A 354 -16.43 -19.17 29.19
CA ARG A 354 -17.55 -19.55 30.07
C ARG A 354 -17.02 -20.20 31.34
N SER A 355 -17.48 -19.79 32.51
CA SER A 355 -16.95 -20.22 33.82
C SER A 355 -17.07 -21.72 34.11
N ASP A 356 -17.98 -22.39 33.42
CA ASP A 356 -18.43 -23.74 33.79
C ASP A 356 -17.70 -24.85 33.01
N ASP A 357 -16.70 -24.49 32.19
CA ASP A 357 -15.88 -25.42 31.42
C ASP A 357 -14.53 -25.67 32.12
N ASP A 358 -14.13 -26.94 32.20
CA ASP A 358 -12.85 -27.41 32.71
C ASP A 358 -11.65 -26.71 32.04
N ALA A 359 -11.77 -26.37 30.76
CA ALA A 359 -10.75 -25.60 30.03
C ALA A 359 -10.59 -24.18 30.58
N THR A 360 -11.70 -23.51 30.92
CA THR A 360 -11.70 -22.17 31.53
C THR A 360 -11.07 -22.18 32.91
N GLN A 361 -11.29 -23.24 33.71
CA GLN A 361 -10.67 -23.38 35.03
C GLN A 361 -9.14 -23.55 34.93
N ARG A 362 -8.66 -24.36 33.98
CA ARG A 362 -7.21 -24.49 33.70
C ARG A 362 -6.60 -23.18 33.23
N LEU A 363 -7.30 -22.45 32.36
CA LEU A 363 -6.88 -21.11 31.93
C LEU A 363 -6.82 -20.15 33.12
N ALA A 364 -7.82 -20.14 34.00
CA ALA A 364 -7.84 -19.29 35.19
C ALA A 364 -6.64 -19.55 36.11
N ALA A 365 -6.30 -20.82 36.34
CA ALA A 365 -5.09 -21.19 37.10
C ALA A 365 -3.81 -20.70 36.42
N THR A 366 -3.71 -20.86 35.09
CA THR A 366 -2.57 -20.38 34.29
C THR A 366 -2.42 -18.87 34.36
N LEU A 367 -3.52 -18.13 34.26
CA LEU A 367 -3.56 -16.67 34.38
C LEU A 367 -3.06 -16.23 35.77
N LEU A 368 -3.52 -16.87 36.85
CA LEU A 368 -3.07 -16.55 38.20
C LEU A 368 -1.58 -16.87 38.43
N ALA A 369 -1.08 -17.97 37.86
CA ALA A 369 0.35 -18.31 37.90
C ALA A 369 1.19 -17.28 37.12
N ALA A 370 0.83 -16.98 35.87
CA ALA A 370 1.51 -15.99 35.05
C ALA A 370 1.53 -14.60 35.72
N ARG A 371 0.44 -14.20 36.38
CA ARG A 371 0.35 -12.95 37.15
C ARG A 371 1.35 -12.89 38.32
N ARG A 372 1.66 -14.03 38.93
CA ARG A 372 2.63 -14.12 40.02
C ARG A 372 4.06 -14.15 39.48
N ASP A 373 4.30 -15.01 38.51
CA ASP A 373 5.65 -15.43 38.13
C ASP A 373 6.20 -14.68 36.91
N ARG A 374 5.33 -14.05 36.11
CA ARG A 374 5.68 -13.36 34.85
C ARG A 374 5.35 -11.86 34.87
N ARG A 375 5.31 -11.23 36.04
CA ARG A 375 5.00 -9.79 36.22
C ARG A 375 5.82 -8.88 35.30
N GLY A 376 7.13 -9.10 35.25
CA GLY A 376 8.05 -8.32 34.40
C GLY A 376 7.66 -8.39 32.93
N ALA A 377 7.42 -9.59 32.41
CA ALA A 377 7.00 -9.81 31.03
C ALA A 377 5.65 -9.15 30.71
N ILE A 378 4.68 -9.20 31.64
CA ILE A 378 3.38 -8.53 31.46
C ILE A 378 3.57 -7.01 31.38
N VAL A 379 4.33 -6.42 32.31
CA VAL A 379 4.59 -4.97 32.35
C VAL A 379 5.34 -4.50 31.10
N GLU A 380 6.37 -5.24 30.68
CA GLU A 380 7.12 -4.96 29.47
C GLU A 380 6.22 -5.04 28.23
N ARG A 381 5.40 -6.09 28.13
CA ARG A 381 4.47 -6.27 27.03
C ARG A 381 3.43 -5.16 26.97
N VAL A 382 2.85 -4.77 28.12
CA VAL A 382 1.93 -3.63 28.20
C VAL A 382 2.62 -2.34 27.75
N SER A 383 3.81 -2.05 28.29
CA SER A 383 4.61 -0.86 27.96
C SER A 383 4.89 -0.77 26.45
N SER A 384 5.31 -1.88 25.84
CA SER A 384 5.48 -2.02 24.39
C SER A 384 4.19 -1.75 23.61
N LEU A 385 3.05 -2.29 24.07
CA LEU A 385 1.76 -2.17 23.39
C LEU A 385 1.16 -0.76 23.48
N VAL A 386 1.55 0.04 24.48
CA VAL A 386 1.04 1.42 24.68
C VAL A 386 2.04 2.52 24.29
N GLY A 387 3.30 2.15 24.05
CA GLY A 387 4.35 3.08 23.67
C GLY A 387 4.99 3.78 24.87
N ALA A 388 4.93 3.19 26.06
CA ALA A 388 5.58 3.70 27.26
C ALA A 388 6.99 3.08 27.38
N ARG A 389 7.99 3.90 27.71
CA ARG A 389 9.36 3.48 27.99
C ARG A 389 9.85 4.15 29.27
N ALA A 390 10.70 3.47 30.04
CA ALA A 390 11.42 4.13 31.12
C ALA A 390 12.46 5.08 30.52
N ALA A 391 12.54 6.32 31.01
CA ALA A 391 13.63 7.23 30.68
C ALA A 391 14.98 6.59 31.05
N LEU A 392 15.99 6.79 30.20
CA LEU A 392 17.36 6.43 30.55
C LEU A 392 17.78 7.27 31.77
N PRO A 393 18.54 6.71 32.73
CA PRO A 393 19.08 7.50 33.82
C PRO A 393 19.97 8.59 33.23
N VAL A 394 19.64 9.85 33.49
CA VAL A 394 20.56 10.97 33.22
C VAL A 394 21.50 11.05 34.42
N ASP A 395 22.81 11.00 34.17
CA ASP A 395 23.81 11.14 35.22
C ASP A 395 23.54 12.41 36.05
N GLY A 396 23.32 12.23 37.35
CA GLY A 396 23.06 13.32 38.31
C GLY A 396 21.59 13.59 38.68
N ALA A 397 20.62 12.88 38.10
CA ALA A 397 19.21 12.99 38.49
C ALA A 397 18.77 11.79 39.37
N GLU A 398 19.04 11.86 40.67
CA GLU A 398 18.54 10.86 41.62
C GLU A 398 17.00 10.91 41.70
N GLY A 399 16.35 9.80 41.31
CA GLY A 399 15.05 9.41 41.87
C GLY A 399 13.78 9.62 41.03
N ARG A 400 13.80 10.29 39.88
CA ARG A 400 12.62 10.38 38.99
C ARG A 400 12.76 9.47 37.77
N ARG A 401 12.20 8.26 37.86
CA ARG A 401 11.95 7.42 36.68
C ARG A 401 10.79 8.02 35.88
N GLU A 402 11.11 8.89 34.93
CA GLU A 402 10.13 9.50 34.03
C GLU A 402 9.70 8.49 32.94
N VAL A 403 8.42 8.51 32.55
CA VAL A 403 7.90 7.66 31.47
C VAL A 403 7.97 8.43 30.17
N VAL A 404 8.76 7.95 29.23
CA VAL A 404 8.85 8.51 27.88
C VAL A 404 7.81 7.83 26.99
N TRP A 405 6.96 8.65 26.37
CA TRP A 405 5.93 8.18 25.45
C TRP A 405 6.44 8.24 24.02
N THR A 406 6.27 7.15 23.28
CA THR A 406 6.64 7.03 21.86
C THR A 406 5.37 6.84 21.03
N SER A 407 5.31 7.50 19.88
CA SER A 407 4.22 7.29 18.93
C SER A 407 4.34 5.90 18.30
N LEU A 408 3.26 5.12 18.36
CA LEU A 408 3.20 3.77 17.80
C LEU A 408 2.38 3.76 16.51
N VAL A 409 2.91 3.14 15.46
CA VAL A 409 2.13 2.85 14.26
C VAL A 409 1.23 1.65 14.53
N ALA A 410 -0.07 1.89 14.56
CA ALA A 410 -1.11 0.92 14.86
C ALA A 410 -1.82 0.37 13.61
N GLY A 411 -1.53 0.91 12.43
CA GLY A 411 -2.04 0.44 11.14
C GLY A 411 -1.42 1.20 9.96
N ARG A 412 -1.24 0.50 8.84
CA ARG A 412 -0.66 0.99 7.57
C ARG A 412 -1.58 0.71 6.39
N VAL A 413 -1.57 1.51 5.34
CA VAL A 413 -2.38 1.18 4.15
C VAL A 413 -1.68 0.19 3.21
N THR A 414 -0.35 0.07 3.28
CA THR A 414 0.42 -0.83 2.43
C THR A 414 0.09 -2.30 2.71
N PRO A 415 -0.36 -3.09 1.72
CA PRO A 415 -0.70 -4.49 1.94
C PRO A 415 0.55 -5.38 2.03
N HIS A 416 0.48 -6.44 2.85
CA HIS A 416 1.59 -7.40 2.99
C HIS A 416 1.89 -8.15 1.69
N LEU A 417 0.91 -8.29 0.79
CA LEU A 417 1.05 -8.90 -0.54
C LEU A 417 2.00 -8.16 -1.48
N CYS A 418 2.47 -6.97 -1.13
CA CYS A 418 3.60 -6.34 -1.83
C CYS A 418 4.92 -7.10 -1.63
N ASN A 419 5.00 -8.03 -0.65
CA ASN A 419 6.17 -8.86 -0.40
C ASN A 419 6.21 -10.07 -1.34
N PRO A 420 7.17 -10.16 -2.29
CA PRO A 420 7.26 -11.28 -3.20
C PRO A 420 7.56 -12.61 -2.50
N LYS A 421 8.36 -12.62 -1.43
CA LYS A 421 8.64 -13.85 -0.67
C LYS A 421 7.38 -14.42 -0.05
N LEU A 422 6.54 -13.54 0.50
CA LEU A 422 5.25 -13.93 1.05
C LEU A 422 4.35 -14.53 -0.04
N MET A 423 4.19 -13.85 -1.18
CA MET A 423 3.40 -14.39 -2.29
C MET A 423 3.90 -15.77 -2.77
N CYS A 424 5.21 -15.96 -2.87
CA CYS A 424 5.78 -17.27 -3.21
C CYS A 424 5.47 -18.35 -2.16
N SER A 425 5.41 -18.01 -0.88
CA SER A 425 4.99 -18.96 0.17
C SER A 425 3.49 -19.27 0.15
N LEU A 426 2.66 -18.36 -0.39
CA LEU A 426 1.21 -18.54 -0.47
C LEU A 426 0.77 -19.35 -1.69
N GLU A 427 1.49 -19.24 -2.81
CA GLU A 427 1.11 -19.90 -4.07
C GLU A 427 0.85 -21.41 -3.96
N PRO A 428 1.70 -22.22 -3.28
CA PRO A 428 1.47 -23.65 -3.16
C PRO A 428 0.19 -23.96 -2.38
N LEU A 429 -0.13 -23.13 -1.39
CA LEU A 429 -1.33 -23.30 -0.58
C LEU A 429 -2.58 -23.06 -1.43
N TYR A 430 -2.59 -22.02 -2.27
CA TYR A 430 -3.72 -21.69 -3.13
C TYR A 430 -4.01 -22.72 -4.22
N ARG A 431 -3.10 -23.66 -4.50
CA ARG A 431 -3.37 -24.78 -5.42
C ARG A 431 -4.31 -25.83 -4.83
N SER A 432 -4.31 -25.99 -3.51
CA SER A 432 -5.05 -27.05 -2.81
C SER A 432 -6.29 -26.55 -2.07
N VAL A 433 -6.65 -25.29 -2.24
CA VAL A 433 -7.64 -24.61 -1.39
C VAL A 433 -9.01 -24.62 -2.02
N LEU A 434 -9.98 -25.06 -1.22
CA LEU A 434 -11.39 -24.98 -1.55
C LEU A 434 -11.89 -23.57 -1.22
N THR A 435 -12.20 -22.80 -2.25
CA THR A 435 -12.80 -21.46 -2.14
C THR A 435 -13.86 -21.27 -3.23
N CYS A 436 -14.61 -20.17 -3.18
CA CYS A 436 -15.60 -19.88 -4.21
C CYS A 436 -14.92 -19.58 -5.55
N GLU A 437 -15.58 -19.95 -6.65
CA GLU A 437 -15.04 -19.78 -8.00
C GLU A 437 -14.70 -18.32 -8.31
N ALA A 438 -15.53 -17.36 -7.87
CA ALA A 438 -15.29 -15.94 -8.08
C ALA A 438 -13.97 -15.46 -7.45
N HIS A 439 -13.69 -15.85 -6.21
CA HIS A 439 -12.43 -15.52 -5.54
C HIS A 439 -11.23 -16.23 -6.16
N TYR A 440 -11.42 -17.50 -6.55
CA TYR A 440 -10.37 -18.27 -7.21
C TYR A 440 -9.88 -17.57 -8.49
N LEU A 441 -10.82 -17.13 -9.33
CA LEU A 441 -10.56 -16.44 -10.60
C LEU A 441 -10.03 -15.01 -10.38
N ALA A 442 -10.58 -14.26 -9.43
CA ALA A 442 -10.22 -12.85 -9.22
C ALA A 442 -8.91 -12.66 -8.44
N TYR A 443 -8.49 -13.63 -7.63
CA TYR A 443 -7.35 -13.48 -6.72
C TYR A 443 -6.35 -14.66 -6.78
N CYS A 444 -6.79 -15.89 -6.53
CA CYS A 444 -5.88 -17.04 -6.39
C CYS A 444 -5.09 -17.31 -7.68
N GLN A 445 -5.78 -17.37 -8.81
CA GLN A 445 -5.16 -17.67 -10.10
C GLN A 445 -4.25 -16.52 -10.60
N PRO A 446 -4.62 -15.22 -10.51
CA PRO A 446 -3.69 -14.13 -10.77
C PRO A 446 -2.42 -14.14 -9.88
N LEU A 447 -2.54 -14.58 -8.62
CA LEU A 447 -1.39 -14.78 -7.74
C LEU A 447 -0.50 -15.91 -8.25
N GLN A 448 -1.08 -17.06 -8.61
CA GLN A 448 -0.36 -18.22 -9.14
C GLN A 448 0.38 -17.87 -10.45
N VAL A 449 -0.29 -17.21 -11.40
CA VAL A 449 0.32 -16.73 -12.67
C VAL A 449 1.55 -15.88 -12.35
N ARG A 450 1.43 -14.92 -11.43
CA ARG A 450 2.53 -14.01 -11.11
C ARG A 450 3.73 -14.74 -10.49
N VAL A 451 3.48 -15.65 -9.55
CA VAL A 451 4.54 -16.42 -8.91
C VAL A 451 5.20 -17.38 -9.91
N ALA A 452 4.43 -17.98 -10.82
CA ALA A 452 4.97 -18.80 -11.90
C ALA A 452 5.93 -17.99 -12.79
N VAL A 453 5.55 -16.76 -13.19
CA VAL A 453 6.43 -15.85 -13.93
C VAL A 453 7.72 -15.56 -13.16
N TRP A 454 7.63 -15.22 -11.86
CA TRP A 454 8.81 -14.94 -11.04
C TRP A 454 9.76 -16.12 -10.88
N GLN A 455 9.23 -17.34 -10.92
CA GLN A 455 10.01 -18.58 -10.85
C GLN A 455 10.49 -19.07 -12.22
N GLY A 456 10.25 -18.31 -13.30
CA GLY A 456 10.63 -18.70 -14.66
C GLY A 456 9.78 -19.81 -15.27
N ARG A 457 8.65 -20.19 -14.65
CA ARG A 457 7.71 -21.20 -15.13
C ARG A 457 6.70 -20.59 -16.11
N LEU A 458 7.21 -20.12 -17.25
CA LEU A 458 6.41 -19.35 -18.21
C LEU A 458 5.32 -20.17 -18.89
N GLY A 459 5.54 -21.47 -19.13
CA GLY A 459 4.50 -22.39 -19.64
C GLY A 459 3.31 -22.49 -18.68
N ASP A 460 3.58 -22.86 -17.41
CA ASP A 460 2.55 -22.89 -16.35
C ASP A 460 1.79 -21.56 -16.25
N ALA A 461 2.51 -20.43 -16.34
CA ALA A 461 1.89 -19.11 -16.27
C ALA A 461 0.94 -18.84 -17.45
N LEU A 462 1.32 -19.24 -18.67
CA LEU A 462 0.50 -19.08 -19.88
C LEU A 462 -0.76 -19.95 -19.81
N ASP A 463 -0.62 -21.21 -19.43
CA ASP A 463 -1.75 -22.14 -19.28
C ASP A 463 -2.73 -21.63 -18.22
N LEU A 464 -2.22 -21.18 -17.07
CA LEU A 464 -3.05 -20.62 -16.00
C LEU A 464 -3.74 -19.33 -16.46
N ALA A 465 -3.05 -18.43 -17.18
CA ALA A 465 -3.63 -17.17 -17.62
C ALA A 465 -4.69 -17.36 -18.72
N SER A 466 -4.45 -18.27 -19.66
CA SER A 466 -5.40 -18.67 -20.71
C SER A 466 -6.67 -19.25 -20.09
N ALA A 467 -6.52 -20.25 -19.21
CA ALA A 467 -7.65 -20.87 -18.52
C ALA A 467 -8.45 -19.86 -17.67
N ALA A 468 -7.78 -18.89 -17.04
CA ALA A 468 -8.44 -17.82 -16.29
C ALA A 468 -9.30 -16.95 -17.21
N ALA A 469 -8.74 -16.53 -18.35
CA ALA A 469 -9.44 -15.69 -19.32
C ALA A 469 -10.70 -16.39 -19.86
N ASP A 470 -10.62 -17.69 -20.16
CA ASP A 470 -11.75 -18.49 -20.64
C ASP A 470 -12.84 -18.64 -19.59
N GLN A 471 -12.48 -19.02 -18.36
CA GLN A 471 -13.43 -19.22 -17.27
C GLN A 471 -14.13 -17.92 -16.87
N ILE A 472 -13.39 -16.81 -16.77
CA ILE A 472 -13.98 -15.49 -16.48
C ILE A 472 -14.90 -15.04 -17.63
N SER A 473 -14.51 -15.26 -18.88
CA SER A 473 -15.35 -14.94 -20.04
C SER A 473 -16.64 -15.77 -20.07
N ALA A 474 -16.57 -17.06 -19.73
CA ALA A 474 -17.74 -17.93 -19.63
C ALA A 474 -18.68 -17.51 -18.50
N ARG A 475 -18.13 -17.09 -17.36
CA ARG A 475 -18.90 -16.71 -16.16
C ARG A 475 -19.55 -15.33 -16.26
N TYR A 476 -18.82 -14.33 -16.75
CA TYR A 476 -19.25 -12.92 -16.71
C TYR A 476 -19.57 -12.35 -18.10
N GLY A 477 -19.34 -13.12 -19.16
CA GLY A 477 -19.48 -12.68 -20.55
C GLY A 477 -18.19 -12.05 -21.09
N GLY A 478 -17.85 -12.37 -22.34
CA GLY A 478 -16.61 -11.92 -23.00
C GLY A 478 -16.48 -10.40 -23.21
N THR A 479 -17.60 -9.66 -23.14
CA THR A 479 -17.60 -8.18 -23.24
C THR A 479 -17.63 -7.49 -21.88
N SER A 480 -17.51 -8.23 -20.78
CA SER A 480 -17.41 -7.65 -19.44
C SER A 480 -16.01 -7.10 -19.17
N LEU A 481 -15.91 -6.02 -18.38
CA LEU A 481 -14.62 -5.47 -17.97
C LEU A 481 -13.75 -6.50 -17.22
N ARG A 482 -14.37 -7.45 -16.50
CA ARG A 482 -13.67 -8.57 -15.84
C ARG A 482 -12.95 -9.48 -16.83
N ALA A 483 -13.69 -9.93 -17.86
CA ALA A 483 -13.15 -10.82 -18.89
C ALA A 483 -11.99 -10.14 -19.62
N VAL A 484 -12.16 -8.88 -19.99
CA VAL A 484 -11.13 -8.12 -20.70
C VAL A 484 -9.90 -7.86 -19.82
N GLN A 485 -10.06 -7.59 -18.53
CA GLN A 485 -8.92 -7.50 -17.61
C GLN A 485 -8.12 -8.81 -17.52
N ALA A 486 -8.80 -9.96 -17.49
CA ALA A 486 -8.13 -11.27 -17.53
C ALA A 486 -7.42 -11.53 -18.86
N GLN A 487 -8.08 -11.22 -19.99
CA GLN A 487 -7.48 -11.30 -21.33
C GLN A 487 -6.26 -10.40 -21.47
N ARG A 488 -6.27 -9.19 -20.89
CA ARG A 488 -5.10 -8.31 -20.86
C ARG A 488 -3.92 -8.93 -20.13
N VAL A 489 -4.15 -9.61 -19.01
CA VAL A 489 -3.08 -10.33 -18.29
C VAL A 489 -2.49 -11.43 -19.17
N PHE A 490 -3.33 -12.22 -19.85
CA PHE A 490 -2.89 -13.26 -20.76
C PHE A 490 -2.12 -12.68 -21.97
N MET A 491 -2.66 -11.65 -22.63
CA MET A 491 -2.02 -10.93 -23.74
C MET A 491 -0.62 -10.41 -23.35
N ARG A 492 -0.48 -9.78 -22.19
CA ARG A 492 0.82 -9.28 -21.71
C ARG A 492 1.83 -10.39 -21.50
N LEU A 493 1.38 -11.55 -21.02
CA LEU A 493 2.24 -12.70 -20.79
C LEU A 493 2.68 -13.34 -22.12
N LEU A 494 1.79 -13.43 -23.10
CA LEU A 494 2.13 -13.86 -24.46
C LEU A 494 3.21 -12.94 -25.07
N PHE A 495 3.07 -11.62 -24.93
CA PHE A 495 4.08 -10.66 -25.40
C PHE A 495 5.42 -10.75 -24.66
N SER A 496 5.46 -11.22 -23.41
CA SER A 496 6.71 -11.35 -22.67
C SER A 496 7.53 -12.58 -23.07
N VAL A 497 6.94 -13.50 -23.84
CA VAL A 497 7.60 -14.68 -24.39
C VAL A 497 7.81 -14.47 -25.89
N PRO A 498 9.02 -14.10 -26.34
CA PRO A 498 9.27 -13.57 -27.68
C PRO A 498 9.33 -14.68 -28.75
N THR A 499 8.22 -15.40 -28.94
CA THR A 499 8.02 -16.33 -30.05
C THR A 499 7.00 -15.75 -31.03
N LEU A 500 7.19 -16.03 -32.32
CA LEU A 500 6.29 -15.50 -33.35
C LEU A 500 4.84 -15.97 -33.17
N GLU A 501 4.64 -17.19 -32.66
CA GLU A 501 3.33 -17.75 -32.36
C GLU A 501 2.63 -16.97 -31.25
N ASN A 502 3.29 -16.81 -30.09
CA ASN A 502 2.72 -16.09 -28.96
C ASN A 502 2.44 -14.63 -29.30
N VAL A 503 3.36 -13.96 -30.00
CA VAL A 503 3.19 -12.57 -30.42
C VAL A 503 1.98 -12.42 -31.35
N ARG A 504 1.78 -13.34 -32.30
CA ARG A 504 0.60 -13.33 -33.19
C ARG A 504 -0.69 -13.59 -32.43
N GLU A 505 -0.68 -14.50 -31.47
CA GLU A 505 -1.85 -14.75 -30.63
C GLU A 505 -2.21 -13.53 -29.78
N ALA A 506 -1.24 -12.95 -29.07
CA ALA A 506 -1.43 -11.72 -28.30
C ALA A 506 -1.97 -10.60 -29.18
N TYR A 507 -1.43 -10.44 -30.39
CA TYR A 507 -1.87 -9.41 -31.32
C TYR A 507 -3.36 -9.56 -31.71
N ARG A 508 -3.87 -10.79 -31.87
CA ARG A 508 -5.31 -11.03 -32.14
C ARG A 508 -6.22 -10.62 -30.99
N LEU A 509 -5.70 -10.56 -29.76
CA LEU A 509 -6.47 -10.14 -28.58
C LEU A 509 -6.59 -8.61 -28.47
N VAL A 510 -5.69 -7.85 -29.10
CA VAL A 510 -5.62 -6.38 -28.95
C VAL A 510 -6.91 -5.69 -29.39
N THR A 511 -7.40 -5.97 -30.60
CA THR A 511 -8.59 -5.29 -31.14
C THR A 511 -9.85 -5.56 -30.32
N PRO A 512 -10.23 -6.83 -30.01
CA PRO A 512 -11.39 -7.10 -29.17
C PRO A 512 -11.33 -6.44 -27.79
N ILE A 513 -10.15 -6.43 -27.15
CA ILE A 513 -9.93 -5.76 -25.86
C ILE A 513 -10.24 -4.26 -25.98
N LEU A 514 -9.69 -3.59 -27.01
CA LEU A 514 -9.85 -2.15 -27.20
C LEU A 514 -11.29 -1.75 -27.53
N GLU A 515 -12.03 -2.57 -28.27
CA GLU A 515 -13.45 -2.35 -28.58
C GLU A 515 -14.30 -2.33 -27.31
N VAL A 516 -14.12 -3.28 -26.39
CA VAL A 516 -14.85 -3.27 -25.12
C VAL A 516 -14.49 -2.05 -24.27
N TYR A 517 -13.21 -1.67 -24.23
CA TYR A 517 -12.77 -0.46 -23.52
C TYR A 517 -13.33 0.82 -24.14
N GLN A 518 -13.53 0.85 -25.46
CA GLN A 518 -14.14 1.99 -26.14
C GLN A 518 -15.58 2.23 -25.70
N ASP A 519 -16.33 1.17 -25.42
CA ASP A 519 -17.74 1.25 -25.02
C ASP A 519 -17.94 1.44 -23.51
N ARG A 520 -17.07 0.85 -22.68
CA ARG A 520 -17.31 0.73 -21.23
C ARG A 520 -16.36 1.49 -20.32
N ALA A 521 -15.32 2.13 -20.84
CA ALA A 521 -14.27 2.74 -20.01
C ALA A 521 -14.03 4.22 -20.34
N GLY A 522 -13.56 4.96 -19.33
CA GLY A 522 -13.22 6.36 -19.49
C GLY A 522 -11.99 6.60 -20.39
N PRO A 523 -11.80 7.84 -20.89
CA PRO A 523 -10.69 8.19 -21.78
C PRO A 523 -9.31 7.88 -21.19
N VAL A 524 -9.14 8.06 -19.88
CA VAL A 524 -7.87 7.78 -19.19
C VAL A 524 -7.55 6.28 -19.16
N ALA A 525 -8.54 5.43 -18.89
CA ALA A 525 -8.34 3.98 -18.86
C ALA A 525 -8.05 3.43 -20.27
N ARG A 526 -8.76 3.95 -21.28
CA ARG A 526 -8.48 3.68 -22.69
C ARG A 526 -7.05 4.09 -23.08
N ALA A 527 -6.62 5.30 -22.69
CA ALA A 527 -5.27 5.77 -22.95
C ALA A 527 -4.21 4.86 -22.29
N ARG A 528 -4.41 4.46 -21.03
CA ARG A 528 -3.53 3.50 -20.33
C ARG A 528 -3.46 2.15 -21.05
N CYS A 529 -4.58 1.65 -21.57
CA CYS A 529 -4.60 0.42 -22.35
C CYS A 529 -3.80 0.56 -23.66
N HIS A 530 -3.95 1.68 -24.38
CA HIS A 530 -3.11 1.96 -25.55
C HIS A 530 -1.61 2.06 -25.21
N ILE A 531 -1.25 2.72 -24.11
CA ILE A 531 0.15 2.78 -23.62
C ILE A 531 0.66 1.36 -23.34
N GLU A 532 -0.13 0.54 -22.64
CA GLU A 532 0.24 -0.86 -22.33
C GLU A 532 0.46 -1.68 -23.60
N VAL A 533 -0.44 -1.61 -24.58
CA VAL A 533 -0.30 -2.31 -25.87
C VAL A 533 0.93 -1.81 -26.62
N GLY A 534 1.15 -0.50 -26.69
CA GLY A 534 2.33 0.09 -27.32
C GLY A 534 3.63 -0.44 -26.70
N CYS A 535 3.72 -0.49 -25.37
CA CYS A 535 4.87 -1.05 -24.66
C CYS A 535 5.06 -2.55 -24.93
N CYS A 536 3.98 -3.32 -25.01
CA CYS A 536 4.07 -4.75 -25.33
C CYS A 536 4.58 -4.99 -26.76
N LEU A 537 4.09 -4.21 -27.72
CA LEU A 537 4.55 -4.26 -29.12
C LEU A 537 6.02 -3.86 -29.23
N LEU A 538 6.47 -2.82 -28.52
CA LEU A 538 7.89 -2.46 -28.47
C LEU A 538 8.76 -3.62 -27.98
N GLY A 539 8.31 -4.35 -26.94
CA GLY A 539 9.01 -5.55 -26.47
C GLY A 539 9.08 -6.67 -27.50
N ALA A 540 8.07 -6.78 -28.37
CA ALA A 540 7.98 -7.77 -29.43
C ALA A 540 8.69 -7.37 -30.75
N ALA A 541 9.27 -6.16 -30.83
CA ALA A 541 9.90 -5.63 -32.05
C ALA A 541 11.08 -6.48 -32.56
N SER A 542 11.69 -7.29 -31.69
CA SER A 542 12.74 -8.24 -32.08
C SER A 542 12.22 -9.47 -32.86
N VAL A 543 10.90 -9.70 -32.84
CA VAL A 543 10.24 -10.89 -33.40
C VAL A 543 9.34 -10.55 -34.59
N MET A 544 8.75 -9.35 -34.58
CA MET A 544 7.79 -8.90 -35.59
C MET A 544 7.96 -7.41 -35.86
N ASP A 545 7.77 -6.98 -37.11
CA ASP A 545 7.77 -5.56 -37.46
C ASP A 545 6.48 -4.88 -36.98
N VAL A 546 6.55 -4.32 -35.77
CA VAL A 546 5.41 -3.70 -35.07
C VAL A 546 5.69 -2.30 -34.54
N VAL A 547 6.86 -1.74 -34.80
CA VAL A 547 7.27 -0.43 -34.26
C VAL A 547 6.33 0.67 -34.74
N GLY A 548 5.96 0.67 -36.02
CA GLY A 548 5.01 1.61 -36.57
C GLY A 548 3.60 1.47 -35.96
N GLU A 549 3.23 0.28 -35.51
CA GLU A 549 1.96 0.07 -34.82
C GLU A 549 2.01 0.53 -33.37
N ALA A 550 3.09 0.22 -32.64
CA ALA A 550 3.32 0.74 -31.31
C ALA A 550 3.20 2.28 -31.29
N ALA A 551 3.80 2.95 -32.29
CA ALA A 551 3.67 4.39 -32.45
C ALA A 551 2.21 4.86 -32.62
N ARG A 552 1.38 4.14 -33.40
CA ARG A 552 -0.05 4.44 -33.53
C ARG A 552 -0.80 4.34 -32.20
N HIS A 553 -0.46 3.35 -31.36
CA HIS A 553 -1.07 3.24 -30.03
C HIS A 553 -0.65 4.39 -29.11
N PHE A 554 0.61 4.81 -29.11
CA PHE A 554 1.02 5.98 -28.32
C PHE A 554 0.34 7.27 -28.81
N VAL A 555 0.23 7.51 -30.12
CA VAL A 555 -0.52 8.66 -30.66
C VAL A 555 -2.00 8.60 -30.27
N ALA A 556 -2.62 7.40 -30.29
CA ALA A 556 -3.99 7.23 -29.84
C ALA A 556 -4.15 7.54 -28.35
N ALA A 557 -3.20 7.11 -27.51
CA ALA A 557 -3.19 7.42 -26.09
C ALA A 557 -3.08 8.94 -25.85
N GLU A 558 -2.17 9.62 -26.52
CA GLU A 558 -2.00 11.08 -26.42
C GLU A 558 -3.31 11.83 -26.70
N ARG A 559 -4.04 11.45 -27.75
CA ARG A 559 -5.33 12.06 -28.12
C ARG A 559 -6.44 11.80 -27.10
N LEU A 560 -6.38 10.69 -26.37
CA LEU A 560 -7.36 10.32 -25.35
C LEU A 560 -7.08 10.99 -24.00
N LEU A 561 -5.83 11.35 -23.71
CA LEU A 561 -5.48 11.93 -22.42
C LEU A 561 -6.09 13.34 -22.27
N PRO A 562 -6.86 13.60 -21.20
CA PRO A 562 -7.50 14.89 -21.01
C PRO A 562 -6.47 16.00 -20.74
N ALA A 563 -6.74 17.20 -21.27
CA ALA A 563 -5.87 18.36 -21.12
C ALA A 563 -5.60 18.76 -19.65
N SER A 564 -6.47 18.38 -18.70
CA SER A 564 -6.26 18.59 -17.26
C SER A 564 -5.03 17.87 -16.70
N LEU A 565 -4.55 16.81 -17.37
CA LEU A 565 -3.32 16.11 -17.00
C LEU A 565 -2.06 16.86 -17.44
N ARG A 566 -2.18 17.89 -18.26
CA ARG A 566 -1.08 18.81 -18.61
C ARG A 566 -0.78 19.74 -17.43
N SER A 567 -0.32 19.16 -16.34
CA SER A 567 -0.06 19.80 -15.06
C SER A 567 1.07 19.07 -14.32
N SER A 568 1.61 19.66 -13.24
CA SER A 568 2.62 18.98 -12.43
C SER A 568 2.17 17.64 -11.88
N ALA A 569 0.88 17.50 -11.52
CA ALA A 569 0.36 16.25 -10.94
C ALA A 569 0.09 15.19 -12.01
N GLY A 570 -0.31 15.60 -13.21
CA GLY A 570 -0.63 14.70 -14.33
C GLY A 570 0.55 14.31 -15.21
N ALA A 571 1.69 14.99 -15.06
CA ALA A 571 2.86 14.80 -15.91
C ALA A 571 3.34 13.35 -15.98
N TRP A 572 3.29 12.60 -14.87
CA TRP A 572 3.74 11.21 -14.85
C TRP A 572 3.03 10.34 -15.90
N LEU A 573 1.73 10.55 -16.13
CA LEU A 573 0.93 9.82 -17.12
C LEU A 573 0.97 10.51 -18.47
N TYR A 574 0.92 11.84 -18.49
CA TYR A 574 0.87 12.62 -19.72
C TYR A 574 2.11 12.43 -20.59
N LEU A 575 3.27 12.23 -19.97
CA LEU A 575 4.53 12.04 -20.68
C LEU A 575 4.73 10.61 -21.23
N GLN A 576 3.94 9.62 -20.76
CA GLN A 576 4.13 8.21 -21.15
C GLN A 576 4.01 7.96 -22.66
N PRO A 577 3.02 8.52 -23.38
CA PRO A 577 2.95 8.35 -24.83
C PRO A 577 4.15 8.96 -25.55
N SER A 578 4.60 10.14 -25.13
CA SER A 578 5.77 10.81 -25.71
C SER A 578 7.04 9.99 -25.51
N LEU A 579 7.25 9.44 -24.31
CA LEU A 579 8.35 8.52 -24.02
C LEU A 579 8.27 7.25 -24.89
N GLY A 580 7.06 6.71 -25.10
CA GLY A 580 6.82 5.59 -26.01
C GLY A 580 7.24 5.90 -27.45
N LEU A 581 6.94 7.10 -27.95
CA LEU A 581 7.33 7.53 -29.29
C LEU A 581 8.84 7.70 -29.45
N VAL A 582 9.52 8.23 -28.44
CA VAL A 582 11.00 8.29 -28.39
C VAL A 582 11.59 6.89 -28.51
N ARG A 583 11.04 5.92 -27.77
CA ARG A 583 11.48 4.51 -27.81
C ARG A 583 11.15 3.81 -29.13
N CYS A 584 10.03 4.14 -29.78
CA CYS A 584 9.78 3.68 -31.14
C CYS A 584 10.87 4.18 -32.10
N ARG A 585 11.27 5.45 -31.99
CA ARG A 585 12.29 6.04 -32.86
C ARG A 585 13.68 5.44 -32.62
N GLN A 586 14.01 5.11 -31.37
CA GLN A 586 15.24 4.39 -31.00
C GLN A 586 15.37 3.05 -31.70
N LEU A 587 14.25 2.31 -31.80
CA LEU A 587 14.21 0.98 -32.40
C LEU A 587 14.16 1.00 -33.93
N ASP A 588 13.45 1.97 -34.53
CA ASP A 588 13.42 2.17 -35.98
C ASP A 588 13.55 3.65 -36.34
N ARG A 589 14.80 4.05 -36.61
CA ARG A 589 15.16 5.42 -37.02
C ARG A 589 14.63 5.80 -38.41
N SER A 590 14.27 4.82 -39.22
CA SER A 590 13.79 5.03 -40.59
C SER A 590 12.27 5.04 -40.72
N SER A 591 11.56 4.74 -39.64
CA SER A 591 10.10 4.61 -39.64
C SER A 591 9.41 5.94 -39.95
N THR A 592 8.65 5.97 -41.03
CA THR A 592 7.76 7.10 -41.36
C THR A 592 6.49 7.10 -40.51
N ALA A 593 6.20 6.00 -39.81
CA ALA A 593 5.03 5.86 -38.94
C ALA A 593 5.22 6.55 -37.58
N VAL A 594 6.47 6.82 -37.17
CA VAL A 594 6.79 7.56 -35.95
C VAL A 594 6.80 9.06 -36.28
N PRO A 595 6.01 9.91 -35.58
CA PRO A 595 6.06 11.36 -35.78
C PRO A 595 7.46 11.96 -35.56
N PRO A 596 7.81 13.10 -36.17
CA PRO A 596 9.08 13.78 -35.92
C PRO A 596 9.26 14.13 -34.44
N LEU A 597 10.41 13.81 -33.84
CA LEU A 597 10.65 14.05 -32.41
C LEU A 597 10.62 15.54 -32.04
N GLU A 598 10.90 16.44 -32.99
CA GLU A 598 10.75 17.89 -32.81
C GLU A 598 9.34 18.30 -32.37
N SER A 599 8.29 17.54 -32.72
CA SER A 599 6.92 17.85 -32.28
C SER A 599 6.72 17.68 -30.78
N LEU A 600 7.60 16.94 -30.09
CA LEU A 600 7.54 16.69 -28.65
C LEU A 600 8.23 17.79 -27.83
N VAL A 601 9.09 18.60 -28.46
CA VAL A 601 9.90 19.64 -27.80
C VAL A 601 9.06 20.69 -27.06
N PRO A 602 7.97 21.25 -27.63
CA PRO A 602 7.17 22.27 -26.93
C PRO A 602 6.61 21.78 -25.59
N ASP A 603 6.14 20.53 -25.55
CA ASP A 603 5.58 19.92 -24.35
C ASP A 603 6.68 19.56 -23.35
N ALA A 604 7.80 19.02 -23.82
CA ALA A 604 8.98 18.77 -22.99
C ALA A 604 9.48 20.05 -22.30
N VAL A 605 9.60 21.15 -23.03
CA VAL A 605 9.97 22.47 -22.48
C VAL A 605 8.92 22.96 -21.48
N TYR A 606 7.63 22.81 -21.78
CA TYR A 606 6.55 23.17 -20.86
C TYR A 606 6.65 22.41 -19.54
N PHE A 607 6.77 21.08 -19.57
CA PHE A 607 6.83 20.25 -18.37
C PHE A 607 8.10 20.48 -17.56
N SER A 608 9.25 20.77 -18.19
CA SER A 608 10.48 21.13 -17.48
C SER A 608 10.33 22.35 -16.54
N ARG A 609 9.33 23.20 -16.80
CA ARG A 609 9.03 24.43 -16.04
C ARG A 609 7.92 24.22 -15.00
N VAL A 610 6.91 23.43 -15.33
CA VAL A 610 5.68 23.29 -14.54
C VAL A 610 5.75 22.12 -13.55
N VAL A 611 6.49 21.06 -13.87
CA VAL A 611 6.59 19.85 -13.05
C VAL A 611 7.46 20.10 -11.83
N ALA A 612 6.97 19.71 -10.65
CA ALA A 612 7.80 19.61 -9.46
C ALA A 612 8.97 18.64 -9.71
N PRO A 613 10.20 18.95 -9.25
CA PRO A 613 11.37 18.12 -9.55
C PRO A 613 11.17 16.62 -9.27
N ALA A 614 11.24 15.80 -10.33
CA ALA A 614 10.97 14.37 -10.28
C ALA A 614 11.82 13.60 -11.32
N ASP A 615 12.20 12.37 -10.96
CA ASP A 615 13.08 11.52 -11.78
C ASP A 615 12.42 11.10 -13.09
N TYR A 616 11.14 10.68 -13.09
CA TYR A 616 10.44 10.26 -14.31
C TYR A 616 10.42 11.34 -15.40
N CYS A 617 10.31 12.62 -15.01
CA CYS A 617 10.31 13.73 -15.96
C CYS A 617 11.74 13.98 -16.46
N THR A 618 12.74 13.83 -15.59
CA THR A 618 14.15 13.98 -15.96
C THR A 618 14.59 12.88 -16.92
N GLU A 619 14.21 11.63 -16.68
CA GLU A 619 14.45 10.48 -17.57
C GLU A 619 13.86 10.72 -18.96
N TYR A 620 12.59 11.15 -19.04
CA TYR A 620 11.96 11.48 -20.32
C TYR A 620 12.72 12.57 -21.08
N LEU A 621 13.08 13.67 -20.41
CA LEU A 621 13.83 14.76 -21.04
C LEU A 621 15.22 14.28 -21.49
N TRP A 622 15.89 13.43 -20.70
CA TRP A 622 17.18 12.88 -21.07
C TRP A 622 17.07 11.98 -22.31
N GLU A 623 16.15 11.02 -22.33
CA GLU A 623 15.92 10.13 -23.49
C GLU A 623 15.58 10.95 -24.75
N LEU A 624 14.65 11.91 -24.66
CA LEU A 624 14.28 12.77 -25.79
C LEU A 624 15.46 13.61 -26.29
N GLY A 625 16.22 14.23 -25.37
CA GLY A 625 17.38 15.04 -25.72
C GLY A 625 18.42 14.24 -26.48
N MET A 626 18.71 13.01 -26.03
CA MET A 626 19.67 12.13 -26.68
C MET A 626 19.24 11.71 -28.09
N GLU A 627 17.96 11.38 -28.29
CA GLU A 627 17.48 11.03 -29.63
C GLU A 627 17.44 12.23 -30.59
N LEU A 628 17.11 13.43 -30.10
CA LEU A 628 17.22 14.65 -30.91
C LEU A 628 18.66 14.93 -31.36
N ALA A 629 19.66 14.66 -30.51
CA ALA A 629 21.06 14.78 -30.89
C ALA A 629 21.45 13.74 -31.95
N ALA A 630 20.98 12.49 -31.82
CA ALA A 630 21.20 11.44 -32.80
C ALA A 630 20.63 11.79 -34.19
N GLU A 631 19.53 12.53 -34.23
CA GLU A 631 18.92 13.08 -35.45
C GLU A 631 19.51 14.43 -35.91
N ARG A 632 20.55 14.93 -35.23
CA ARG A 632 21.26 16.20 -35.51
C ARG A 632 20.42 17.46 -35.25
N HIS A 633 19.35 17.36 -34.47
CA HIS A 633 18.59 18.51 -33.97
C HIS A 633 19.26 19.10 -32.71
N TYR A 634 20.53 19.50 -32.85
CA TYR A 634 21.40 19.83 -31.72
C TYR A 634 20.93 21.02 -30.87
N ALA A 635 20.29 22.03 -31.48
CA ALA A 635 19.75 23.17 -30.74
C ALA A 635 18.62 22.76 -29.79
N ALA A 636 17.66 21.96 -30.28
CA ALA A 636 16.57 21.44 -29.48
C ALA A 636 17.08 20.46 -28.41
N SER A 637 18.00 19.57 -28.79
CA SER A 637 18.63 18.62 -27.86
C SER A 637 19.32 19.32 -26.70
N THR A 638 20.18 20.31 -26.97
CA THR A 638 20.88 21.09 -25.94
C THR A 638 19.89 21.76 -24.98
N GLN A 639 18.81 22.35 -25.50
CA GLN A 639 17.78 22.98 -24.68
C GLN A 639 17.13 21.98 -23.72
N ILE A 640 16.74 20.81 -24.23
CA ILE A 640 16.08 19.76 -23.45
C ILE A 640 17.03 19.14 -22.40
N LEU A 641 18.27 18.80 -22.79
CA LEU A 641 19.26 18.23 -21.88
C LEU A 641 19.64 19.21 -20.75
N THR A 642 19.79 20.50 -21.06
CA THR A 642 20.02 21.54 -20.06
C THR A 642 18.84 21.64 -19.07
N ALA A 643 17.61 21.50 -19.57
CA ALA A 643 16.41 21.50 -18.74
C ALA A 643 16.35 20.24 -17.85
N ALA A 644 16.69 19.06 -18.39
CA ALA A 644 16.82 17.82 -17.65
C ALA A 644 17.84 17.95 -16.51
N TYR A 645 19.05 18.44 -16.81
CA TYR A 645 20.11 18.64 -15.81
C TYR A 645 19.69 19.62 -14.71
N SER A 646 19.01 20.71 -15.09
CA SER A 646 18.48 21.69 -14.13
C SER A 646 17.37 21.12 -13.25
N LEU A 647 16.56 20.18 -13.77
CA LEU A 647 15.54 19.48 -13.00
C LEU A 647 16.18 18.48 -12.03
N ALA A 648 17.11 17.64 -12.51
CA ALA A 648 17.85 16.65 -11.73
C ALA A 648 18.52 17.28 -10.50
N ARG A 649 19.19 18.42 -10.67
CA ARG A 649 19.84 19.15 -9.57
C ARG A 649 18.89 19.67 -8.48
N ARG A 650 17.61 19.89 -8.83
CA ARG A 650 16.57 20.34 -7.88
C ARG A 650 15.83 19.17 -7.23
N THR A 651 15.94 17.96 -7.78
CA THR A 651 15.34 16.76 -7.22
C THR A 651 16.14 16.32 -5.99
N GLN A 652 15.56 16.49 -4.80
CA GLN A 652 16.25 16.31 -3.51
C GLN A 652 16.85 14.90 -3.30
N ARG A 653 16.40 13.89 -4.04
CA ARG A 653 16.82 12.49 -3.92
C ARG A 653 16.79 11.76 -5.26
N THR A 654 17.35 12.39 -6.28
CA THR A 654 17.43 11.75 -7.60
C THR A 654 18.24 10.46 -7.54
N ARG A 655 17.77 9.43 -8.25
CA ARG A 655 18.49 8.17 -8.47
C ARG A 655 19.26 8.14 -9.78
N LEU A 656 19.12 9.20 -10.57
CA LEU A 656 19.71 9.30 -11.88
C LEU A 656 21.19 9.63 -11.77
N ASP A 657 21.94 9.18 -12.78
CA ASP A 657 23.33 9.56 -12.94
C ASP A 657 23.42 11.02 -13.42
N VAL A 658 23.46 11.95 -12.46
CA VAL A 658 23.51 13.39 -12.72
C VAL A 658 24.82 13.79 -13.42
N ASP A 659 25.92 13.09 -13.12
CA ASP A 659 27.20 13.33 -13.78
C ASP A 659 27.16 12.84 -15.23
N GLY A 660 26.63 11.64 -15.48
CA GLY A 660 26.37 11.14 -16.83
C GLY A 660 25.49 12.09 -17.64
N LEU A 661 24.40 12.61 -17.06
CA LEU A 661 23.53 13.59 -17.71
C LEU A 661 24.27 14.91 -18.02
N ARG A 662 25.13 15.37 -17.12
CA ARG A 662 25.96 16.56 -17.35
C ARG A 662 26.91 16.33 -18.53
N ASP A 663 27.60 15.19 -18.54
CA ASP A 663 28.61 14.87 -19.53
C ASP A 663 27.98 14.68 -20.92
N ASP A 664 26.80 14.04 -20.98
CA ASP A 664 25.98 13.97 -22.20
C ASP A 664 25.55 15.36 -22.69
N THR A 665 25.11 16.24 -21.77
CA THR A 665 24.73 17.62 -22.11
C THR A 665 25.91 18.39 -22.71
N LEU A 666 27.11 18.28 -22.11
CA LEU A 666 28.32 18.95 -22.59
C LEU A 666 28.78 18.40 -23.94
N ARG A 667 28.72 17.08 -24.13
CA ARG A 667 29.06 16.44 -25.41
C ARG A 667 28.19 16.99 -26.53
N VAL A 668 26.87 16.97 -26.36
CA VAL A 668 25.93 17.49 -27.37
C VAL A 668 26.13 19.00 -27.62
N TYR A 669 26.36 19.79 -26.57
CA TYR A 669 26.62 21.21 -26.72
C TYR A 669 27.89 21.50 -27.53
N SER A 670 28.96 20.71 -27.29
CA SER A 670 30.22 20.82 -28.05
C SER A 670 30.08 20.45 -29.53
N GLU A 671 29.16 19.55 -29.87
CA GLU A 671 28.84 19.17 -31.25
C GLU A 671 27.95 20.21 -31.95
N TRP A 672 27.14 20.95 -31.19
CA TRP A 672 26.25 21.99 -31.71
C TRP A 672 27.00 23.26 -32.13
N ASP A 673 27.81 23.80 -31.22
CA ASP A 673 28.54 25.06 -31.39
C ASP A 673 29.95 24.96 -30.79
N PRO A 674 30.92 24.40 -31.55
CA PRO A 674 32.28 24.19 -31.09
C PRO A 674 32.99 25.50 -30.69
N GLU A 675 32.67 26.62 -31.34
CA GLU A 675 33.30 27.92 -31.08
C GLU A 675 32.81 28.51 -29.76
N GLN A 676 31.50 28.48 -29.50
CA GLN A 676 30.92 28.96 -28.25
C GLN A 676 31.30 28.04 -27.07
N TYR A 677 31.40 26.73 -27.31
CA TYR A 677 31.90 25.79 -26.31
C TYR A 677 33.37 26.03 -25.96
N ALA A 678 34.23 26.24 -26.96
CA ALA A 678 35.64 26.58 -26.74
C ALA A 678 35.80 27.89 -25.93
N ALA A 679 34.94 28.88 -26.16
CA ALA A 679 34.90 30.12 -25.39
C ALA A 679 34.49 29.89 -23.93
N TYR A 680 33.46 29.06 -23.69
CA TYR A 680 33.04 28.66 -22.34
C TYR A 680 34.16 27.92 -21.57
N CYS A 681 34.79 26.93 -22.21
CA CYS A 681 35.92 26.19 -21.61
C CYS A 681 37.09 27.12 -21.28
N SER A 682 37.38 28.08 -22.15
CA SER A 682 38.43 29.08 -21.92
C SER A 682 38.12 29.98 -20.71
N ALA A 683 36.86 30.39 -20.54
CA ALA A 683 36.44 31.21 -19.40
C ALA A 683 36.48 30.43 -18.06
N VAL A 684 36.09 29.17 -18.06
CA VAL A 684 36.17 28.29 -16.86
C VAL A 684 37.62 28.01 -16.48
N ALA A 685 38.50 27.74 -17.45
CA ALA A 685 39.93 27.54 -17.21
C ALA A 685 40.64 28.80 -16.69
N GLN A 686 40.15 29.98 -17.05
CA GLN A 686 40.63 31.25 -16.50
C GLN A 686 40.13 31.50 -15.07
N SER A 687 38.92 31.07 -14.70
CA SER A 687 38.40 31.24 -13.34
C SER A 687 39.02 30.27 -12.32
N THR A 688 39.40 29.06 -12.73
CA THR A 688 40.12 28.08 -11.88
C THR A 688 41.60 28.41 -11.68
N ARG A 689 42.18 29.27 -12.53
CA ARG A 689 43.55 29.81 -12.34
C ARG A 689 43.60 31.02 -11.39
N ALA A 690 42.45 31.53 -10.95
CA ALA A 690 42.33 32.69 -10.07
C ALA A 690 42.04 32.33 -8.59
N THR A 691 42.07 31.03 -8.25
CA THR A 691 42.10 30.46 -6.89
C THR A 691 43.40 29.70 -6.72
#